data_AF-A0AAV6R5H8-F1
#
_entry.id   AF-A0AAV6R5H8-F1
#
_cell.length_a   1.000
_cell.length_b   1.000
_cell.length_c   1.000
_cell.angle_alpha   90.00
_cell.angle_beta   90.00
_cell.angle_gamma   90.00
#
_symmetry.space_group_name_H-M   'P 1'
#
loop_
_entity.id
_entity.type
_entity.pdbx_description
1 polymer ?
#
loop_
_entity_poly.entity_id
_entity_poly.type
_entity_poly.pdbx_seq_one_letter_code
_entity_poly.pdbx_strand_id
1 'polypeptide(L)'
;MDSAAVLQRKKPDFYVVGPRAPEKSQHVPQVQSKSLDVTKVLHLLEDPLTANLKERHIFVLKKLLKRNQIGFLLRELTGIARILDICAEKVADHPEYVPIVCEALRICRLPFLKERASDELNYAQDVIAFISHLGCLMRVSEADVRLQLLETVRSFFSNVAGQPRDGLQPTSPGYRLQLLEHSDLTRSLLLSITLLEDQPAVNVQLLKTLQLLSGSSDLNCALILDVRGAEAICLRMNQPDLSGQVLFHSSEILWNLLESGSKAEVTAQLSRMECVISLKDAFFHKLMNSSLPPDLQLRNDLLVITTLIAENPNSQLLESLFLIELMVFITYPELKSHNPLVRNLKLSYNNEDLKMKKLMLNLLVLMSRDFAALQLYREAQVMRALLVLVKPPATRTERRSASRHWSPVQQEELQLQALATLATIAPLILDDYMVCQGNTHLLLLLDWCVKQDPLFGQGHDSGRRGNKKPQMRHCIRLLRAVTFVGEESVNQDLCDQGTISQLLGILMQMEASPDEEDVVTLEIKSDIQLILSVLCENDMHRKELFGSDGVEMTLHFLRKGCSKFYSGLGHNKLILSTVDCVWSCVVGCYTTEDFFLAKDGVALLLHLLISSPRCVHGIILATLLELCDNPNTAPHIRSWRDGVGHTAPRLLLHLWKQEEQELGVTRNNGGGIEDPQKPILGQYQQDLQLSFPADAPSAAVMEISENLRAKIYSIFCKIGFQDLPGLSTKDYVILSIVRRYLDFKVSEVWEEISRELVLDDVRPVSPDLESLGDIGVTAEDTARKAMAEQESILEQHEKENISEEALMYTEIKSHCKHRELKAKSWDNYVSKTSNYEVLKEIKAQRKKSMESSKLEDEDLIPEENFVGRVIAVERTEGHGPEGVNVTVARTSMKGADIELKRQQMLT
;
A
#
# COMPACT_ATOMS: atom_id res chain seq x y z
N MET A 1 6.54 -5.78 -18.36
CA MET A 1 7.41 -5.02 -19.27
C MET A 1 7.79 -3.77 -18.49
N ASP A 2 9.04 -3.75 -18.02
CA ASP A 2 9.55 -2.75 -17.10
C ASP A 2 9.84 -1.43 -17.84
N SER A 3 9.15 -0.36 -17.42
CA SER A 3 9.38 1.00 -17.89
C SER A 3 10.21 1.77 -16.86
N ALA A 4 11.53 1.80 -17.07
CA ALA A 4 12.42 2.70 -16.36
C ALA A 4 13.62 3.06 -17.24
N ALA A 5 13.54 4.19 -17.94
CA ALA A 5 14.70 4.83 -18.55
C ALA A 5 14.55 6.36 -18.45
N VAL A 6 14.97 6.88 -17.31
CA VAL A 6 15.18 8.30 -17.04
C VAL A 6 16.44 8.75 -17.77
N LEU A 7 16.30 9.64 -18.76
CA LEU A 7 17.43 10.32 -19.41
C LEU A 7 17.82 11.57 -18.60
N GLN A 8 19.03 11.50 -18.04
CA GLN A 8 19.67 12.55 -17.24
C GLN A 8 19.97 13.80 -18.09
N ARG A 9 19.49 14.97 -17.63
CA ARG A 9 19.94 16.30 -18.09
C ARG A 9 21.34 16.58 -17.54
N LYS A 10 22.33 16.76 -18.42
CA LYS A 10 23.66 17.31 -18.09
C LYS A 10 23.56 18.82 -17.86
N LYS A 11 24.06 19.29 -16.72
CA LYS A 11 24.36 20.71 -16.43
C LYS A 11 25.51 21.20 -17.32
N PRO A 12 25.53 22.46 -17.79
CA PRO A 12 26.73 23.07 -18.34
C PRO A 12 27.57 23.73 -17.24
N ASP A 13 28.87 23.47 -17.29
CA ASP A 13 29.90 24.06 -16.44
C ASP A 13 30.09 25.55 -16.75
N PHE A 14 30.20 26.36 -15.69
CA PHE A 14 30.57 27.76 -15.75
C PHE A 14 32.07 27.89 -16.06
N TYR A 15 32.42 28.51 -17.20
CA TYR A 15 33.76 29.05 -17.44
C TYR A 15 33.76 30.57 -17.31
N VAL A 16 34.47 31.03 -16.28
CA VAL A 16 34.84 32.43 -16.03
C VAL A 16 36.08 32.76 -16.85
N VAL A 17 36.01 33.77 -17.72
CA VAL A 17 37.19 34.46 -18.27
C VAL A 17 36.94 35.98 -18.23
N GLY A 18 37.88 36.70 -17.60
CA GLY A 18 37.81 38.12 -17.28
C GLY A 18 38.09 39.11 -18.44
N PRO A 19 38.15 40.42 -18.13
CA PRO A 19 37.93 41.50 -19.09
C PRO A 19 39.20 41.90 -19.86
N ARG A 20 39.05 42.27 -21.13
CA ARG A 20 40.05 43.04 -21.89
C ARG A 20 39.45 44.34 -22.43
N ALA A 21 40.23 45.40 -22.22
CA ALA A 21 39.96 46.81 -22.54
C ALA A 21 40.13 47.11 -24.06
N PRO A 22 39.80 48.35 -24.52
CA PRO A 22 39.27 48.61 -25.86
C PRO A 22 40.35 48.96 -26.91
N GLU A 23 40.11 48.61 -28.17
CA GLU A 23 40.86 49.14 -29.31
C GLU A 23 39.94 49.81 -30.34
N LYS A 24 40.03 51.15 -30.32
CA LYS A 24 40.08 52.13 -31.42
C LYS A 24 39.30 51.82 -32.72
N SER A 25 38.25 52.62 -32.86
CA SER A 25 37.67 53.20 -34.07
C SER A 25 38.52 53.18 -35.36
N GLN A 26 37.95 52.63 -36.43
CA GLN A 26 38.16 53.13 -37.79
C GLN A 26 36.80 53.41 -38.44
N HIS A 27 36.54 54.71 -38.64
CA HIS A 27 35.46 55.23 -39.47
C HIS A 27 35.71 54.86 -40.93
N VAL A 28 34.74 54.20 -41.56
CA VAL A 28 34.59 54.14 -43.02
C VAL A 28 33.20 54.69 -43.36
N PRO A 29 33.04 55.55 -44.39
CA PRO A 29 31.86 56.39 -44.53
C PRO A 29 30.62 55.61 -44.98
N GLN A 30 29.49 55.87 -44.31
CA GLN A 30 28.16 55.42 -44.72
C GLN A 30 27.78 56.01 -46.08
N VAL A 31 27.63 55.15 -47.09
CA VAL A 31 26.84 55.46 -48.28
C VAL A 31 25.38 55.19 -47.93
N GLN A 32 24.64 56.27 -47.63
CA GLN A 32 23.20 56.25 -47.43
C GLN A 32 22.48 55.82 -48.72
N SER A 33 22.10 54.55 -48.82
CA SER A 33 21.04 54.14 -49.74
C SER A 33 19.69 54.41 -49.05
N LYS A 34 18.85 55.24 -49.67
CA LYS A 34 17.52 55.63 -49.17
C LYS A 34 16.72 54.39 -48.76
N SER A 35 16.56 54.16 -47.45
CA SER A 35 15.90 52.99 -46.90
C SER A 35 14.38 53.05 -47.14
N LEU A 36 13.84 51.94 -47.63
CA LEU A 36 12.40 51.71 -47.71
C LEU A 36 11.92 51.35 -46.31
N ASP A 37 11.18 52.24 -45.67
CA ASP A 37 10.69 52.07 -44.30
C ASP A 37 9.34 51.33 -44.30
N VAL A 38 9.18 50.33 -43.43
CA VAL A 38 7.92 49.56 -43.27
C VAL A 38 6.74 50.50 -43.00
N THR A 39 6.99 51.58 -42.25
CA THR A 39 6.01 52.63 -41.94
C THR A 39 5.51 53.34 -43.20
N LYS A 40 6.39 53.58 -44.19
CA LYS A 40 6.03 54.21 -45.47
C LYS A 40 5.24 53.26 -46.37
N VAL A 41 5.48 51.95 -46.26
CA VAL A 41 4.71 50.93 -46.98
C VAL A 41 3.30 50.83 -46.38
N LEU A 42 3.18 50.86 -45.06
CA LEU A 42 1.88 50.87 -44.37
C LEU A 42 1.03 52.08 -44.76
N HIS A 43 1.58 53.29 -44.69
CA HIS A 43 0.87 54.48 -45.12
C HIS A 43 0.39 54.40 -46.58
N LEU A 44 1.17 53.78 -47.47
CA LEU A 44 0.77 53.57 -48.86
C LEU A 44 -0.39 52.57 -49.00
N LEU A 45 -0.48 51.57 -48.13
CA LEU A 45 -1.50 50.53 -48.20
C LEU A 45 -2.82 50.94 -47.54
N GLU A 46 -2.76 51.82 -46.53
CA GLU A 46 -3.90 52.31 -45.75
C GLU A 46 -4.50 53.62 -46.29
N ASP A 47 -3.77 54.39 -47.12
CA ASP A 47 -4.27 55.65 -47.69
C ASP A 47 -5.47 55.41 -48.63
N PRO A 48 -6.66 56.00 -48.36
CA PRO A 48 -7.85 55.86 -49.20
C PRO A 48 -7.61 56.28 -50.66
N LEU A 49 -6.69 57.21 -50.91
CA LEU A 49 -6.37 57.71 -52.26
C LEU A 49 -5.57 56.70 -53.09
N THR A 50 -4.94 55.72 -52.44
CA THR A 50 -4.15 54.68 -53.12
C THR A 50 -4.84 53.33 -53.13
N ALA A 51 -6.01 53.18 -52.49
CA ALA A 51 -6.77 51.93 -52.39
C ALA A 51 -6.89 51.15 -53.72
N ASN A 52 -7.11 51.85 -54.84
CA ASN A 52 -7.28 51.26 -56.17
C ASN A 52 -5.97 51.04 -56.96
N LEU A 53 -4.81 51.47 -56.44
CA LEU A 53 -3.49 51.37 -57.11
C LEU A 53 -2.81 50.02 -56.89
N LYS A 54 -3.50 48.92 -57.23
CA LYS A 54 -3.07 47.54 -56.96
C LYS A 54 -1.66 47.20 -57.46
N GLU A 55 -1.31 47.60 -58.68
CA GLU A 55 0.02 47.30 -59.26
C GLU A 55 1.14 47.99 -58.50
N ARG A 56 0.89 49.22 -58.02
CA ARG A 56 1.84 49.99 -57.22
C ARG A 56 2.03 49.35 -55.85
N HIS A 57 0.95 48.87 -55.22
CA HIS A 57 1.03 48.13 -53.96
C HIS A 57 1.86 46.86 -54.10
N ILE A 58 1.55 46.02 -55.09
CA ILE A 58 2.25 44.75 -55.34
C ILE A 58 3.74 45.01 -55.63
N PHE A 59 4.07 46.04 -56.41
CA PHE A 59 5.46 46.38 -56.70
C PHE A 59 6.25 46.76 -55.45
N VAL A 60 5.67 47.60 -54.58
CA VAL A 60 6.30 48.03 -53.33
C VAL A 60 6.45 46.86 -52.34
N LEU A 61 5.42 46.00 -52.25
CA LEU A 61 5.45 44.79 -51.43
C LEU A 61 6.53 43.80 -51.90
N LYS A 62 6.63 43.54 -53.21
CA LYS A 62 7.72 42.70 -53.77
C LYS A 62 9.10 43.26 -53.44
N LYS A 63 9.26 44.59 -53.49
CA LYS A 63 10.52 45.26 -53.14
C LYS A 63 10.84 45.12 -51.65
N LEU A 64 9.84 45.18 -50.78
CA LEU A 64 9.98 44.94 -49.34
C LEU A 64 10.41 43.50 -49.04
N LEU A 65 9.71 42.51 -49.60
CA LEU A 65 10.02 41.08 -49.39
C LEU A 65 11.40 40.71 -49.94
N LYS A 66 11.79 41.26 -51.10
CA LYS A 66 13.13 41.05 -51.69
C LYS A 66 14.27 41.56 -50.78
N ARG A 67 14.02 42.60 -49.97
CA ARG A 67 14.99 43.10 -48.99
C ARG A 67 15.13 42.15 -47.80
N ASN A 68 14.03 41.51 -47.39
CA ASN A 68 13.96 40.67 -46.19
C ASN A 68 14.16 39.17 -46.49
N GLN A 69 14.83 38.82 -47.60
CA GLN A 69 15.06 37.42 -48.00
C GLN A 69 15.88 36.59 -46.99
N ILE A 70 16.58 37.24 -46.06
CA ILE A 70 17.38 36.59 -45.00
C ILE A 70 16.63 36.46 -43.66
N GLY A 71 15.39 36.95 -43.57
CA GLY A 71 14.58 36.95 -42.36
C GLY A 71 14.03 38.34 -42.02
N PHE A 72 13.01 38.39 -41.16
CA PHE A 72 12.42 39.63 -40.67
C PHE A 72 13.08 40.12 -39.39
N LEU A 73 13.25 41.44 -39.28
CA LEU A 73 13.83 42.10 -38.11
C LEU A 73 12.80 42.19 -36.97
N LEU A 74 13.21 41.88 -35.73
CA LEU A 74 12.31 41.86 -34.56
C LEU A 74 11.50 43.17 -34.41
N ARG A 75 12.15 44.34 -34.54
CA ARG A 75 11.49 45.65 -34.42
C ARG A 75 10.44 45.95 -35.50
N GLU A 76 10.49 45.24 -36.63
CA GLU A 76 9.61 45.47 -37.79
C GLU A 76 8.41 44.51 -37.82
N LEU A 77 8.36 43.51 -36.93
CA LEU A 77 7.35 42.44 -36.95
C LEU A 77 5.92 42.95 -36.82
N THR A 78 5.68 43.94 -35.95
CA THR A 78 4.36 44.56 -35.78
C THR A 78 3.87 45.19 -37.08
N GLY A 79 4.75 45.91 -37.79
CA GLY A 79 4.44 46.49 -39.08
C GLY A 79 4.25 45.44 -40.18
N ILE A 80 5.02 44.34 -40.15
CA ILE A 80 4.87 43.24 -41.10
C ILE A 80 3.55 42.48 -40.89
N ALA A 81 3.14 42.24 -39.63
CA ALA A 81 1.83 41.65 -39.33
C ALA A 81 0.71 42.51 -39.93
N ARG A 82 0.75 43.83 -39.71
CA ARG A 82 -0.24 44.75 -40.27
C ARG A 82 -0.28 44.76 -41.81
N ILE A 83 0.88 44.61 -42.46
CA ILE A 83 0.96 44.45 -43.93
C ILE A 83 0.30 43.14 -44.36
N LEU A 84 0.55 42.04 -43.64
CA LEU A 84 -0.04 40.73 -43.93
C LEU A 84 -1.56 40.77 -43.80
N ASP A 85 -2.10 41.45 -42.78
CA ASP A 85 -3.54 41.69 -42.61
C ASP A 85 -4.17 42.36 -43.84
N ILE A 86 -3.62 43.51 -44.24
CA ILE A 86 -4.14 44.27 -45.37
C ILE A 86 -4.06 43.43 -46.66
N CYS A 87 -3.01 42.63 -46.80
CA CYS A 87 -2.91 41.71 -47.94
C CYS A 87 -3.95 40.59 -47.86
N ALA A 88 -4.17 40.00 -46.69
CA ALA A 88 -5.13 38.92 -46.46
C ALA A 88 -6.57 39.36 -46.71
N GLU A 89 -6.96 40.57 -46.27
CA GLU A 89 -8.27 41.15 -46.56
C GLU A 89 -8.47 41.36 -48.07
N LYS A 90 -7.43 41.83 -48.77
CA LYS A 90 -7.49 42.11 -50.22
C LYS A 90 -7.45 40.85 -51.09
N VAL A 91 -7.06 39.68 -50.56
CA VAL A 91 -7.01 38.43 -51.34
C VAL A 91 -8.38 38.03 -51.87
N ALA A 92 -9.46 38.28 -51.10
CA ALA A 92 -10.82 37.93 -51.51
C ALA A 92 -11.26 38.63 -52.81
N ASP A 93 -10.92 39.92 -52.95
CA ASP A 93 -11.29 40.73 -54.11
C ASP A 93 -10.19 40.74 -55.19
N HIS A 94 -8.93 40.49 -54.79
CA HIS A 94 -7.74 40.62 -55.62
C HIS A 94 -6.77 39.43 -55.39
N PRO A 95 -6.91 38.32 -56.13
CA PRO A 95 -6.09 37.12 -55.95
C PRO A 95 -4.61 37.35 -56.27
N GLU A 96 -4.24 38.45 -56.95
CA GLU A 96 -2.84 38.80 -57.22
C GLU A 96 -2.01 39.07 -55.94
N TYR A 97 -2.66 39.22 -54.78
CA TYR A 97 -2.00 39.34 -53.47
C TYR A 97 -1.59 37.99 -52.87
N VAL A 98 -2.13 36.85 -53.34
CA VAL A 98 -1.78 35.51 -52.84
C VAL A 98 -0.28 35.22 -52.90
N PRO A 99 0.44 35.46 -54.02
CA PRO A 99 1.88 35.23 -54.09
C PRO A 99 2.69 36.10 -53.11
N ILE A 100 2.18 37.28 -52.74
CA ILE A 100 2.83 38.17 -51.79
C ILE A 100 2.72 37.60 -50.37
N VAL A 101 1.53 37.16 -49.98
CA VAL A 101 1.31 36.51 -48.68
C VAL A 101 2.13 35.22 -48.59
N CYS A 102 2.12 34.38 -49.62
CA CYS A 102 2.91 33.14 -49.63
C CYS A 102 4.43 33.40 -49.55
N GLU A 103 4.94 34.41 -50.25
CA GLU A 103 6.37 34.76 -50.17
C GLU A 103 6.75 35.32 -48.79
N ALA A 104 5.89 36.14 -48.19
CA ALA A 104 6.10 36.61 -46.83
C ALA A 104 6.10 35.46 -45.81
N LEU A 105 5.15 34.53 -45.91
CA LEU A 105 5.11 33.30 -45.09
C LEU A 105 6.37 32.44 -45.30
N ARG A 106 6.91 32.38 -46.52
CA ARG A 106 8.13 31.66 -46.83
C ARG A 106 9.36 32.28 -46.15
N ILE A 107 9.41 33.62 -46.06
CA ILE A 107 10.45 34.34 -45.31
C ILE A 107 10.32 34.05 -43.80
N CYS A 108 9.10 33.95 -43.26
CA CYS A 108 8.87 33.60 -41.85
C CYS A 108 9.46 32.23 -41.44
N ARG A 109 9.79 31.35 -42.42
CA ARG A 109 10.46 30.07 -42.15
C ARG A 109 11.88 30.25 -41.59
N LEU A 110 12.51 31.39 -41.90
CA LEU A 110 13.85 31.73 -41.41
C LEU A 110 13.80 32.26 -39.97
N PRO A 111 14.88 32.11 -39.19
CA PRO A 111 15.00 32.75 -37.88
C PRO A 111 14.76 34.28 -37.98
N PHE A 112 14.11 34.86 -36.97
CA PHE A 112 14.02 36.32 -36.88
C PHE A 112 15.41 36.93 -36.65
N LEU A 113 15.58 38.18 -37.06
CA LEU A 113 16.86 38.88 -36.97
C LEU A 113 16.85 39.86 -35.78
N LYS A 114 17.97 39.89 -35.04
CA LYS A 114 18.24 40.80 -33.92
C LYS A 114 19.45 41.69 -34.23
N GLU A 115 19.42 42.92 -33.71
CA GLU A 115 20.55 43.86 -33.76
C GLU A 115 21.39 43.76 -32.47
N ARG A 116 20.74 43.42 -31.34
CA ARG A 116 21.36 43.27 -30.03
C ARG A 116 20.87 42.02 -29.33
N ALA A 117 21.66 41.47 -28.41
CA ALA A 117 21.24 40.31 -27.62
C ALA A 117 20.02 40.58 -26.74
N SER A 118 19.84 41.83 -26.25
CA SER A 118 18.68 42.25 -25.46
C SER A 118 17.36 42.27 -26.24
N ASP A 119 17.41 42.23 -27.58
CA ASP A 119 16.21 42.33 -28.43
C ASP A 119 15.28 41.11 -28.24
N GLU A 120 15.82 39.94 -27.92
CA GLU A 120 15.01 38.74 -27.64
C GLU A 120 14.11 38.90 -26.40
N LEU A 121 14.54 39.69 -25.41
CA LEU A 121 13.69 40.00 -24.25
C LEU A 121 12.75 41.15 -24.54
N ASN A 122 13.24 42.20 -25.22
CA ASN A 122 12.48 43.42 -25.45
C ASN A 122 11.30 43.20 -26.42
N TYR A 123 11.48 42.39 -27.46
CA TYR A 123 10.48 42.14 -28.50
C TYR A 123 9.77 40.79 -28.33
N ALA A 124 9.89 40.12 -27.18
CA ALA A 124 9.25 38.82 -26.95
C ALA A 124 7.73 38.90 -27.15
N GLN A 125 7.08 39.93 -26.62
CA GLN A 125 5.63 40.15 -26.77
C GLN A 125 5.22 40.46 -28.21
N ASP A 126 6.03 41.23 -28.93
CA ASP A 126 5.78 41.52 -30.35
C ASP A 126 5.90 40.26 -31.22
N VAL A 127 6.82 39.35 -30.87
CA VAL A 127 6.96 38.05 -31.53
C VAL A 127 5.78 37.13 -31.18
N ILE A 128 5.35 37.08 -29.92
CA ILE A 128 4.15 36.30 -29.51
C ILE A 128 2.92 36.79 -30.27
N ALA A 129 2.71 38.11 -30.33
CA ALA A 129 1.63 38.72 -31.09
C ALA A 129 1.74 38.41 -32.59
N PHE A 130 2.94 38.50 -33.16
CA PHE A 130 3.19 38.17 -34.56
C PHE A 130 2.92 36.68 -34.87
N ILE A 131 3.36 35.75 -34.02
CA ILE A 131 3.10 34.32 -34.22
C ILE A 131 1.61 34.02 -34.08
N SER A 132 0.93 34.61 -33.10
CA SER A 132 -0.54 34.53 -32.96
C SER A 132 -1.25 35.05 -34.22
N HIS A 133 -0.72 36.13 -34.79
CA HIS A 133 -1.21 36.74 -36.02
C HIS A 133 -1.12 35.80 -37.23
N LEU A 134 -0.03 35.05 -37.36
CA LEU A 134 0.12 34.05 -38.41
C LEU A 134 -1.04 33.03 -38.38
N GLY A 135 -1.54 32.67 -37.19
CA GLY A 135 -2.69 31.77 -37.04
C GLY A 135 -3.99 32.33 -37.62
N CYS A 136 -4.19 33.64 -37.55
CA CYS A 136 -5.37 34.31 -38.10
C CYS A 136 -5.44 34.22 -39.63
N LEU A 137 -4.30 34.06 -40.32
CA LEU A 137 -4.24 33.89 -41.76
C LEU A 137 -4.89 32.59 -42.26
N MET A 138 -5.18 31.62 -41.37
CA MET A 138 -6.01 30.46 -41.73
C MET A 138 -7.42 30.85 -42.21
N ARG A 139 -7.92 32.03 -41.83
CA ARG A 139 -9.23 32.55 -42.27
C ARG A 139 -9.28 32.88 -43.77
N VAL A 140 -8.13 33.08 -44.42
CA VAL A 140 -8.06 33.31 -45.87
C VAL A 140 -8.53 32.05 -46.60
N SER A 141 -9.48 32.15 -47.53
CA SER A 141 -10.11 31.00 -48.20
C SER A 141 -9.17 30.23 -49.14
N GLU A 142 -8.12 30.89 -49.63
CA GLU A 142 -7.18 30.34 -50.61
C GLU A 142 -6.32 29.21 -50.04
N ALA A 143 -6.36 28.04 -50.68
CA ALA A 143 -5.68 26.83 -50.21
C ALA A 143 -4.16 26.98 -50.16
N ASP A 144 -3.57 27.70 -51.13
CA ASP A 144 -2.12 27.92 -51.22
C ASP A 144 -1.58 28.72 -50.02
N VAL A 145 -2.35 29.71 -49.54
CA VAL A 145 -1.99 30.51 -48.36
C VAL A 145 -2.01 29.63 -47.11
N ARG A 146 -3.07 28.84 -46.93
CA ARG A 146 -3.22 27.91 -45.79
C ARG A 146 -2.12 26.86 -45.76
N LEU A 147 -1.82 26.23 -46.90
CA LEU A 147 -0.75 25.24 -47.01
C LEU A 147 0.62 25.85 -46.71
N GLN A 148 0.91 27.03 -47.25
CA GLN A 148 2.18 27.70 -47.01
C GLN A 148 2.33 28.10 -45.54
N LEU A 149 1.26 28.55 -44.88
CA LEU A 149 1.24 28.86 -43.46
C LEU A 149 1.56 27.62 -42.61
N LEU A 150 0.89 26.50 -42.88
CA LEU A 150 1.10 25.24 -42.15
C LEU A 150 2.52 24.69 -42.35
N GLU A 151 3.09 24.85 -43.56
CA GLU A 151 4.51 24.55 -43.80
C GLU A 151 5.43 25.48 -43.01
N THR A 152 5.09 26.77 -42.91
CA THR A 152 5.85 27.75 -42.13
C THR A 152 5.86 27.42 -40.65
N VAL A 153 4.71 27.09 -40.05
CA VAL A 153 4.63 26.67 -38.65
C VAL A 153 5.47 25.41 -38.41
N ARG A 154 5.34 24.39 -39.26
CA ARG A 154 6.16 23.16 -39.14
C ARG A 154 7.65 23.43 -39.25
N SER A 155 8.07 24.41 -40.04
CA SER A 155 9.48 24.79 -40.16
C SER A 155 10.07 25.33 -38.85
N PHE A 156 9.26 25.78 -37.89
CA PHE A 156 9.77 26.24 -36.59
C PHE A 156 10.38 25.10 -35.77
N PHE A 157 9.91 23.86 -36.00
CA PHE A 157 10.45 22.64 -35.41
C PHE A 157 11.71 22.12 -36.12
N SER A 158 12.09 22.74 -37.24
CA SER A 158 13.32 22.40 -37.98
C SER A 158 14.43 23.41 -37.71
N ASN A 159 15.65 22.93 -37.44
CA ASN A 159 16.82 23.77 -37.24
C ASN A 159 17.36 24.27 -38.60
N VAL A 160 16.84 25.41 -39.06
CA VAL A 160 17.39 26.12 -40.21
C VAL A 160 18.47 27.10 -39.72
N ALA A 161 19.74 26.83 -40.05
CA ALA A 161 20.84 27.73 -39.73
C ALA A 161 20.74 29.03 -40.57
N GLY A 162 20.54 30.17 -39.91
CA GLY A 162 20.55 31.47 -40.57
C GLY A 162 21.97 31.92 -40.93
N GLN A 163 22.15 32.50 -42.12
CA GLN A 163 23.43 33.11 -42.50
C GLN A 163 23.53 34.52 -41.90
N PRO A 164 24.57 34.84 -41.10
CA PRO A 164 24.76 36.20 -40.58
C PRO A 164 25.17 37.17 -41.71
N ARG A 165 24.60 38.38 -41.71
CA ARG A 165 24.94 39.47 -42.64
C ARG A 165 24.87 40.83 -41.94
N ASP A 166 25.81 41.73 -42.26
CA ASP A 166 25.78 43.17 -41.93
C ASP A 166 25.29 43.53 -40.52
N GLY A 167 25.92 42.99 -39.48
CA GLY A 167 25.59 43.34 -38.08
C GLY A 167 24.26 42.78 -37.56
N LEU A 168 23.50 42.05 -38.37
CA LEU A 168 22.28 41.35 -37.97
C LEU A 168 22.60 39.89 -37.66
N GLN A 169 22.15 39.43 -36.49
CA GLN A 169 22.28 38.04 -36.05
C GLN A 169 20.91 37.35 -36.05
N PRO A 170 20.84 36.04 -36.35
CA PRO A 170 19.61 35.28 -36.12
C PRO A 170 19.33 35.16 -34.62
N THR A 171 18.05 35.02 -34.26
CA THR A 171 17.64 34.69 -32.89
C THR A 171 18.22 33.34 -32.45
N SER A 172 18.34 33.15 -31.14
CA SER A 172 18.85 31.92 -30.53
C SER A 172 18.05 30.69 -30.98
N PRO A 173 18.71 29.51 -31.13
CA PRO A 173 18.01 28.26 -31.43
C PRO A 173 16.96 27.97 -30.35
N GLY A 174 15.73 27.63 -30.76
CA GLY A 174 14.61 27.38 -29.84
C GLY A 174 13.80 28.61 -29.43
N TYR A 175 14.28 29.84 -29.67
CA TYR A 175 13.55 31.07 -29.32
C TYR A 175 12.13 31.13 -29.93
N ARG A 176 12.01 30.79 -31.23
CA ARG A 176 10.70 30.74 -31.92
C ARG A 176 9.77 29.68 -31.34
N LEU A 177 10.30 28.55 -30.86
CA LEU A 177 9.49 27.48 -30.26
C LEU A 177 8.99 27.90 -28.89
N GLN A 178 9.87 28.45 -28.05
CA GLN A 178 9.49 28.96 -26.73
C GLN A 178 8.38 30.02 -26.81
N LEU A 179 8.47 30.96 -27.75
CA LEU A 179 7.44 31.99 -27.91
C LEU A 179 6.19 31.48 -28.62
N LEU A 180 6.29 30.41 -29.42
CA LEU A 180 5.13 29.77 -30.02
C LEU A 180 4.23 29.12 -28.96
N GLU A 181 4.80 28.54 -27.89
CA GLU A 181 4.04 27.98 -26.76
C GLU A 181 3.20 29.02 -26.01
N HIS A 182 3.57 30.29 -26.10
CA HIS A 182 2.88 31.41 -25.44
C HIS A 182 1.95 32.17 -26.41
N SER A 183 1.85 31.70 -27.65
CA SER A 183 1.04 32.34 -28.70
C SER A 183 -0.33 31.68 -28.86
N ASP A 184 -1.32 32.44 -29.33
CA ASP A 184 -2.67 31.94 -29.67
C ASP A 184 -2.70 31.20 -31.03
N LEU A 185 -1.53 30.87 -31.61
CA LEU A 185 -1.43 30.16 -32.88
C LEU A 185 -2.14 28.81 -32.81
N THR A 186 -1.82 27.99 -31.81
CA THR A 186 -2.38 26.63 -31.65
C THR A 186 -3.91 26.68 -31.55
N ARG A 187 -4.44 27.61 -30.75
CA ARG A 187 -5.88 27.88 -30.62
C ARG A 187 -6.51 28.29 -31.96
N SER A 188 -5.88 29.21 -32.68
CA SER A 188 -6.37 29.70 -33.98
C SER A 188 -6.40 28.60 -35.05
N LEU A 189 -5.35 27.78 -35.11
CA LEU A 189 -5.27 26.62 -36.01
C LEU A 189 -6.38 25.61 -35.72
N LEU A 190 -6.63 25.30 -34.45
CA LEU A 190 -7.69 24.37 -34.06
C LEU A 190 -9.10 24.89 -34.41
N LEU A 191 -9.39 26.16 -34.13
CA LEU A 191 -10.69 26.78 -34.48
C LEU A 191 -10.93 26.77 -36.00
N SER A 192 -9.86 26.83 -36.80
CA SER A 192 -9.95 26.80 -38.26
C SER A 192 -10.38 25.46 -38.86
N ILE A 193 -10.39 24.36 -38.09
CA ILE A 193 -10.83 23.04 -38.57
C ILE A 193 -12.26 23.12 -39.16
N THR A 194 -13.13 23.94 -38.57
CA THR A 194 -14.51 24.14 -39.03
C THR A 194 -14.60 24.78 -40.42
N LEU A 195 -13.56 25.51 -40.84
CA LEU A 195 -13.50 26.23 -42.12
C LEU A 195 -12.97 25.37 -43.28
N LEU A 196 -12.54 24.12 -43.00
CA LEU A 196 -11.82 23.26 -43.96
C LEU A 196 -12.64 22.07 -44.47
N GLU A 197 -13.97 22.06 -44.28
CA GLU A 197 -14.83 20.95 -44.70
C GLU A 197 -14.72 20.64 -46.20
N ASP A 198 -14.53 21.67 -47.03
CA ASP A 198 -14.40 21.54 -48.49
C ASP A 198 -12.93 21.38 -48.97
N GLN A 199 -11.94 21.34 -48.07
CA GLN A 199 -10.50 21.29 -48.42
C GLN A 199 -9.76 20.15 -47.70
N PRO A 200 -9.98 18.87 -48.10
CA PRO A 200 -9.44 17.71 -47.38
C PRO A 200 -7.91 17.67 -47.36
N ALA A 201 -7.25 18.10 -48.44
CA ALA A 201 -5.79 18.15 -48.51
C ALA A 201 -5.17 19.12 -47.48
N VAL A 202 -5.82 20.27 -47.25
CA VAL A 202 -5.39 21.26 -46.26
C VAL A 202 -5.67 20.75 -44.86
N ASN A 203 -6.82 20.11 -44.64
CA ASN A 203 -7.20 19.53 -43.35
C ASN A 203 -6.17 18.49 -42.86
N VAL A 204 -5.72 17.58 -43.74
CA VAL A 204 -4.65 16.61 -43.38
C VAL A 204 -3.35 17.31 -42.97
N GLN A 205 -2.95 18.40 -43.66
CA GLN A 205 -1.76 19.15 -43.27
C GLN A 205 -1.95 19.93 -41.96
N LEU A 206 -3.17 20.38 -41.68
CA LEU A 206 -3.52 21.04 -40.42
C LEU A 206 -3.40 20.04 -39.26
N LEU A 207 -4.00 18.85 -39.38
CA LEU A 207 -3.89 17.79 -38.37
C LEU A 207 -2.44 17.38 -38.13
N LYS A 208 -1.61 17.24 -39.17
CA LYS A 208 -0.16 17.00 -39.02
C LYS A 208 0.54 18.11 -38.23
N THR A 209 0.17 19.36 -38.48
CA THR A 209 0.73 20.51 -37.75
C THR A 209 0.28 20.51 -36.29
N LEU A 210 -1.02 20.23 -36.03
CA LEU A 210 -1.55 20.11 -34.67
C LEU A 210 -0.93 18.93 -33.90
N GLN A 211 -0.66 17.80 -34.55
CA GLN A 211 0.04 16.67 -33.93
C GLN A 211 1.45 17.04 -33.48
N LEU A 212 2.19 17.80 -34.30
CA LEU A 212 3.51 18.30 -33.92
C LEU A 212 3.43 19.30 -32.76
N LEU A 213 2.43 20.19 -32.78
CA LEU A 213 2.22 21.16 -31.71
C LEU A 213 1.89 20.48 -30.37
N SER A 214 0.95 19.52 -30.37
CA SER A 214 0.57 18.78 -29.16
C SER A 214 1.69 17.89 -28.65
N GLY A 215 2.45 17.23 -29.53
CA GLY A 215 3.57 16.36 -29.13
C GLY A 215 4.82 17.12 -28.65
N SER A 216 4.85 18.45 -28.78
CA SER A 216 6.04 19.25 -28.48
C SER A 216 5.98 19.99 -27.14
N SER A 217 4.78 20.26 -26.61
CA SER A 217 4.62 21.13 -25.45
C SER A 217 3.30 20.92 -24.71
N ASP A 218 3.39 20.79 -23.38
CA ASP A 218 2.24 20.68 -22.48
C ASP A 218 1.35 21.94 -22.51
N LEU A 219 1.93 23.12 -22.73
CA LEU A 219 1.19 24.39 -22.88
C LEU A 219 0.31 24.39 -24.13
N ASN A 220 0.83 23.85 -25.25
CA ASN A 220 0.02 23.70 -26.46
C ASN A 220 -1.13 22.72 -26.24
N CYS A 221 -0.92 21.63 -25.50
CA CYS A 221 -2.00 20.72 -25.10
C CYS A 221 -3.07 21.43 -24.26
N ALA A 222 -2.68 22.26 -23.29
CA ALA A 222 -3.62 23.07 -22.50
C ALA A 222 -4.43 24.03 -23.40
N LEU A 223 -3.77 24.74 -24.32
CA LEU A 223 -4.46 25.65 -25.26
C LEU A 223 -5.45 24.92 -26.17
N ILE A 224 -5.14 23.68 -26.58
CA ILE A 224 -6.06 22.82 -27.35
C ILE A 224 -7.28 22.44 -26.50
N LEU A 225 -7.07 22.07 -25.24
CA LEU A 225 -8.15 21.70 -24.32
C LEU A 225 -9.05 22.88 -23.95
N ASP A 226 -8.50 24.08 -23.74
CA ASP A 226 -9.25 25.29 -23.40
C ASP A 226 -10.36 25.64 -24.40
N VAL A 227 -10.16 25.32 -25.69
CA VAL A 227 -11.17 25.52 -26.75
C VAL A 227 -11.87 24.24 -27.17
N ARG A 228 -11.87 23.25 -26.28
CA ARG A 228 -12.60 21.98 -26.43
C ARG A 228 -12.11 21.16 -27.62
N GLY A 229 -10.80 21.22 -27.86
CA GLY A 229 -10.14 20.61 -29.02
C GLY A 229 -10.23 19.10 -29.07
N ALA A 230 -10.24 18.40 -27.93
CA ALA A 230 -10.39 16.95 -27.93
C ALA A 230 -11.73 16.52 -28.53
N GLU A 231 -12.82 17.21 -28.16
CA GLU A 231 -14.14 17.01 -28.78
C GLU A 231 -14.12 17.36 -30.27
N ALA A 232 -13.61 18.53 -30.64
CA ALA A 232 -13.60 18.98 -32.04
C ALA A 232 -12.84 18.02 -32.98
N ILE A 233 -11.71 17.48 -32.52
CA ILE A 233 -10.91 16.49 -33.25
C ILE A 233 -11.66 15.15 -33.34
N CYS A 234 -12.24 14.70 -32.23
CA CYS A 234 -12.99 13.43 -32.17
C CYS A 234 -14.19 13.42 -33.13
N LEU A 235 -14.98 14.49 -33.18
CA LEU A 235 -16.15 14.59 -34.06
C LEU A 235 -15.80 14.54 -35.55
N ARG A 236 -14.56 14.86 -35.92
CA ARG A 236 -14.12 14.96 -37.32
C ARG A 236 -13.16 13.85 -37.74
N MET A 237 -12.83 12.91 -36.85
CA MET A 237 -11.88 11.84 -37.14
C MET A 237 -12.36 10.85 -38.21
N ASN A 238 -13.68 10.77 -38.43
CA ASN A 238 -14.31 9.88 -39.41
C ASN A 238 -14.63 10.54 -40.77
N GLN A 239 -14.11 11.73 -41.03
CA GLN A 239 -14.29 12.37 -42.34
C GLN A 239 -13.73 11.49 -43.48
N PRO A 240 -14.37 11.48 -44.67
CA PRO A 240 -14.00 10.59 -45.75
C PRO A 240 -12.58 10.91 -46.25
N ASP A 241 -11.66 9.98 -46.02
CA ASP A 241 -10.26 10.09 -46.44
C ASP A 241 -9.77 8.74 -46.98
N LEU A 242 -9.56 8.69 -48.31
CA LEU A 242 -9.02 7.52 -48.99
C LEU A 242 -7.62 7.13 -48.51
N SER A 243 -6.87 8.08 -47.92
CA SER A 243 -5.53 7.84 -47.41
C SER A 243 -5.49 7.32 -45.96
N GLY A 244 -6.60 7.44 -45.23
CA GLY A 244 -6.70 7.06 -43.81
C GLY A 244 -5.87 7.90 -42.84
N GLN A 245 -5.27 9.01 -43.31
CA GLN A 245 -4.40 9.90 -42.53
C GLN A 245 -5.20 10.75 -41.53
N VAL A 246 -6.44 11.13 -41.86
CA VAL A 246 -7.28 11.93 -40.94
C VAL A 246 -7.49 11.21 -39.62
N LEU A 247 -7.92 9.94 -39.67
CA LEU A 247 -8.16 9.14 -38.46
C LEU A 247 -6.87 8.90 -37.68
N PHE A 248 -5.77 8.60 -38.37
CA PHE A 248 -4.46 8.38 -37.74
C PHE A 248 -3.99 9.63 -36.99
N HIS A 249 -3.88 10.78 -37.66
CA HIS A 249 -3.42 12.01 -37.03
C HIS A 249 -4.38 12.49 -35.92
N SER A 250 -5.69 12.31 -36.09
CA SER A 250 -6.66 12.65 -35.04
C SER A 250 -6.44 11.81 -33.78
N SER A 251 -6.24 10.49 -33.95
CA SER A 251 -5.99 9.57 -32.83
C SER A 251 -4.68 9.90 -32.11
N GLU A 252 -3.62 10.22 -32.85
CA GLU A 252 -2.33 10.65 -32.30
C GLU A 252 -2.43 11.97 -31.53
N ILE A 253 -3.21 12.95 -32.02
CA ILE A 253 -3.42 14.19 -31.27
C ILE A 253 -4.16 13.89 -29.97
N LEU A 254 -5.22 13.09 -30.00
CA LEU A 254 -5.95 12.70 -28.79
C LEU A 254 -5.03 11.96 -27.79
N TRP A 255 -4.14 11.11 -28.29
CA TRP A 255 -3.13 10.44 -27.46
C TRP A 255 -2.19 11.45 -26.80
N ASN A 256 -1.61 12.38 -27.56
CA ASN A 256 -0.74 13.43 -27.02
C ASN A 256 -1.45 14.27 -25.95
N LEU A 257 -2.74 14.56 -26.13
CA LEU A 257 -3.54 15.28 -25.13
C LEU A 257 -3.78 14.45 -23.85
N LEU A 258 -3.86 13.13 -23.96
CA LEU A 258 -4.00 12.23 -22.80
C LEU A 258 -2.67 12.06 -22.05
N GLU A 259 -1.53 12.09 -22.75
CA GLU A 259 -0.20 11.89 -22.17
C GLU A 259 0.39 13.17 -21.58
N SER A 260 0.33 14.28 -22.32
CA SER A 260 0.92 15.58 -21.93
C SER A 260 -0.10 16.60 -21.43
N GLY A 261 -1.40 16.38 -21.65
CA GLY A 261 -2.48 17.26 -21.18
C GLY A 261 -3.16 16.79 -19.90
N SER A 262 -4.23 17.49 -19.51
CA SER A 262 -5.06 17.09 -18.37
C SER A 262 -5.95 15.91 -18.74
N LYS A 263 -5.59 14.68 -18.31
CA LYS A 263 -6.39 13.45 -18.54
C LYS A 263 -7.86 13.62 -18.12
N ALA A 264 -8.12 14.29 -16.99
CA ALA A 264 -9.48 14.53 -16.51
C ALA A 264 -10.29 15.42 -17.46
N GLU A 265 -9.67 16.45 -18.02
CA GLU A 265 -10.35 17.34 -18.96
C GLU A 265 -10.57 16.68 -20.32
N VAL A 266 -9.58 15.94 -20.82
CA VAL A 266 -9.70 15.21 -22.09
C VAL A 266 -10.85 14.21 -22.02
N THR A 267 -10.87 13.39 -20.96
CA THR A 267 -11.94 12.40 -20.76
C THR A 267 -13.30 13.07 -20.58
N ALA A 268 -13.39 14.22 -19.90
CA ALA A 268 -14.63 14.98 -19.80
C ALA A 268 -15.14 15.51 -21.16
N GLN A 269 -14.24 15.99 -22.03
CA GLN A 269 -14.60 16.45 -23.37
C GLN A 269 -15.04 15.28 -24.28
N LEU A 270 -14.36 14.14 -24.18
CA LEU A 270 -14.64 12.95 -25.00
C LEU A 270 -15.84 12.13 -24.50
N SER A 271 -16.28 12.30 -23.25
CA SER A 271 -17.42 11.56 -22.67
C SER A 271 -18.78 11.96 -23.25
N ARG A 272 -18.84 12.96 -24.14
CA ARG A 272 -20.07 13.37 -24.82
C ARG A 272 -20.56 12.30 -25.79
N MET A 273 -21.88 12.18 -25.90
CA MET A 273 -22.54 11.20 -26.78
C MET A 273 -21.99 11.19 -28.21
N GLU A 274 -21.89 12.36 -28.84
CA GLU A 274 -21.42 12.49 -30.22
C GLU A 274 -19.96 12.03 -30.40
N CYS A 275 -19.08 12.34 -29.43
CA CYS A 275 -17.70 11.86 -29.40
C CYS A 275 -17.63 10.34 -29.27
N VAL A 276 -18.42 9.76 -28.37
CA VAL A 276 -18.45 8.31 -28.16
C VAL A 276 -18.96 7.59 -29.40
N ILE A 277 -19.99 8.12 -30.07
CA ILE A 277 -20.49 7.58 -31.35
C ILE A 277 -19.41 7.68 -32.44
N SER A 278 -18.69 8.81 -32.52
CA SER A 278 -17.58 8.95 -33.48
C SER A 278 -16.48 7.92 -33.22
N LEU A 279 -16.06 7.73 -31.96
CA LEU A 279 -15.08 6.70 -31.60
C LEU A 279 -15.57 5.29 -31.90
N LYS A 280 -16.85 5.01 -31.64
CA LYS A 280 -17.51 3.75 -31.96
C LYS A 280 -17.41 3.44 -33.45
N ASP A 281 -17.81 4.38 -34.29
CA ASP A 281 -17.81 4.22 -35.74
C ASP A 281 -16.38 4.03 -36.28
N ALA A 282 -15.43 4.81 -35.76
CA ALA A 282 -14.01 4.70 -36.10
C ALA A 282 -13.46 3.31 -35.75
N PHE A 283 -13.76 2.84 -34.54
CA PHE A 283 -13.31 1.55 -34.03
C PHE A 283 -13.90 0.40 -34.85
N PHE A 284 -15.22 0.38 -35.09
CA PHE A 284 -15.84 -0.69 -35.85
C PHE A 284 -15.46 -0.69 -37.34
N HIS A 285 -15.29 0.49 -37.94
CA HIS A 285 -14.76 0.60 -39.29
C HIS A 285 -13.37 -0.05 -39.40
N LYS A 286 -12.47 0.23 -38.44
CA LYS A 286 -11.15 -0.41 -38.41
C LYS A 286 -11.21 -1.89 -38.05
N LEU A 287 -12.08 -2.31 -37.13
CA LEU A 287 -12.23 -3.71 -36.73
C LEU A 287 -12.69 -4.61 -37.91
N MET A 288 -13.61 -4.12 -38.73
CA MET A 288 -14.20 -4.91 -39.82
C MET A 288 -13.36 -4.92 -41.10
N ASN A 289 -12.70 -3.81 -41.41
CA ASN A 289 -12.09 -3.60 -42.72
C ASN A 289 -10.56 -3.78 -42.73
N SER A 290 -9.91 -3.89 -41.56
CA SER A 290 -8.45 -3.87 -41.47
C SER A 290 -7.83 -5.26 -41.35
N SER A 291 -6.74 -5.47 -42.08
CA SER A 291 -5.88 -6.66 -41.94
C SER A 291 -4.39 -6.34 -41.87
N LEU A 292 -4.01 -5.06 -42.04
CA LEU A 292 -2.62 -4.61 -42.02
C LEU A 292 -2.18 -4.25 -40.58
N PRO A 293 -0.93 -4.51 -40.19
CA PRO A 293 -0.43 -4.20 -38.84
C PRO A 293 -0.68 -2.77 -38.34
N PRO A 294 -0.41 -1.68 -39.09
CA PRO A 294 -0.63 -0.32 -38.59
C PRO A 294 -2.11 -0.01 -38.33
N ASP A 295 -3.02 -0.59 -39.13
CA ASP A 295 -4.45 -0.42 -38.91
C ASP A 295 -4.95 -1.19 -37.68
N LEU A 296 -4.35 -2.36 -37.40
CA LEU A 296 -4.66 -3.14 -36.19
C LEU A 296 -4.14 -2.45 -34.93
N GLN A 297 -3.00 -1.78 -35.01
CA GLN A 297 -2.48 -0.94 -33.93
C GLN A 297 -3.43 0.24 -33.67
N LEU A 298 -3.80 0.99 -34.72
CA LEU A 298 -4.73 2.11 -34.61
C LEU A 298 -6.09 1.69 -34.02
N ARG A 299 -6.62 0.53 -34.40
CA ARG A 299 -7.82 -0.07 -33.76
C ARG A 299 -7.62 -0.24 -32.26
N ASN A 300 -6.47 -0.73 -31.83
CA ASN A 300 -6.15 -0.93 -30.42
C ASN A 300 -6.00 0.42 -29.70
N ASP A 301 -5.38 1.41 -30.32
CA ASP A 301 -5.21 2.76 -29.76
C ASP A 301 -6.58 3.42 -29.52
N LEU A 302 -7.52 3.30 -30.46
CA LEU A 302 -8.90 3.75 -30.28
C LEU A 302 -9.61 3.05 -29.10
N LEU A 303 -9.35 1.76 -28.90
CA LEU A 303 -9.90 1.01 -27.76
C LEU A 303 -9.25 1.43 -26.44
N VAL A 304 -7.96 1.80 -26.42
CA VAL A 304 -7.31 2.39 -25.24
C VAL A 304 -7.96 3.73 -24.90
N ILE A 305 -8.16 4.62 -25.87
CA ILE A 305 -8.86 5.89 -25.66
C ILE A 305 -10.27 5.64 -25.09
N THR A 306 -11.00 4.67 -25.66
CA THR A 306 -12.32 4.26 -25.16
C THR A 306 -12.26 3.76 -23.70
N THR A 307 -11.24 2.98 -23.36
CA THR A 307 -11.01 2.46 -22.01
C THR A 307 -10.71 3.59 -21.02
N LEU A 308 -9.98 4.63 -21.44
CA LEU A 308 -9.71 5.80 -20.60
C LEU A 308 -10.97 6.66 -20.41
N ILE A 309 -11.85 6.75 -21.41
CA ILE A 309 -13.16 7.41 -21.28
C ILE A 309 -14.04 6.66 -20.28
N ALA A 310 -14.02 5.32 -20.30
CA ALA A 310 -14.77 4.47 -19.38
C ALA A 310 -14.41 4.66 -17.90
N GLU A 311 -13.23 5.23 -17.59
CA GLU A 311 -12.87 5.59 -16.20
C GLU A 311 -13.74 6.75 -15.66
N ASN A 312 -14.34 7.57 -16.54
CA ASN A 312 -15.22 8.66 -16.17
C ASN A 312 -16.64 8.12 -15.88
N PRO A 313 -17.21 8.36 -14.68
CA PRO A 313 -18.56 7.93 -14.35
C PRO A 313 -19.65 8.45 -15.29
N ASN A 314 -19.40 9.60 -15.96
CA ASN A 314 -20.34 10.19 -16.92
C ASN A 314 -20.15 9.67 -18.36
N SER A 315 -19.37 8.61 -18.57
CA SER A 315 -19.13 8.05 -19.90
C SER A 315 -20.44 7.56 -20.54
N GLN A 316 -20.76 8.08 -21.74
CA GLN A 316 -21.99 7.72 -22.47
C GLN A 316 -21.83 6.40 -23.27
N LEU A 317 -21.06 5.43 -22.76
CA LEU A 317 -20.71 4.19 -23.47
C LEU A 317 -21.88 3.21 -23.56
N LEU A 318 -22.79 3.24 -22.58
CA LEU A 318 -24.00 2.43 -22.56
C LEU A 318 -25.05 3.02 -23.50
N GLU A 319 -25.33 4.32 -23.36
CA GLU A 319 -26.37 5.04 -24.08
C GLU A 319 -26.07 5.15 -25.58
N SER A 320 -24.79 5.18 -25.96
CA SER A 320 -24.35 5.12 -27.37
C SER A 320 -24.45 3.73 -28.02
N LEU A 321 -24.89 2.73 -27.24
CA LEU A 321 -24.91 1.30 -27.60
C LEU A 321 -23.52 0.71 -27.88
N PHE A 322 -22.45 1.48 -27.66
CA PHE A 322 -21.09 1.03 -27.97
C PHE A 322 -20.70 -0.19 -27.13
N LEU A 323 -20.98 -0.13 -25.82
CA LEU A 323 -20.66 -1.25 -24.93
C LEU A 323 -21.45 -2.52 -25.28
N ILE A 324 -22.72 -2.38 -25.67
CA ILE A 324 -23.60 -3.48 -26.07
C ILE A 324 -23.02 -4.19 -27.31
N GLU A 325 -22.61 -3.44 -28.32
CA GLU A 325 -21.99 -4.00 -29.53
C GLU A 325 -20.63 -4.64 -29.20
N LEU A 326 -19.84 -4.03 -28.32
CA LEU A 326 -18.57 -4.60 -27.86
C LEU A 326 -18.74 -5.97 -27.19
N MET A 327 -19.78 -6.19 -26.39
CA MET A 327 -20.02 -7.48 -25.69
C MET A 327 -19.96 -8.69 -26.63
N VAL A 328 -20.46 -8.52 -27.85
CA VAL A 328 -20.46 -9.56 -28.88
C VAL A 328 -19.04 -10.00 -29.24
N PHE A 329 -18.09 -9.05 -29.29
CA PHE A 329 -16.67 -9.33 -29.57
C PHE A 329 -15.91 -9.79 -28.33
N ILE A 330 -16.29 -9.30 -27.15
CA ILE A 330 -15.70 -9.70 -25.88
C ILE A 330 -15.92 -11.19 -25.61
N THR A 331 -17.09 -11.72 -25.98
CA THR A 331 -17.43 -13.14 -25.75
C THR A 331 -17.04 -14.07 -26.90
N TYR A 332 -16.61 -13.53 -28.04
CA TYR A 332 -16.14 -14.29 -29.19
C TYR A 332 -14.60 -14.41 -29.21
N PRO A 333 -14.00 -15.58 -29.52
CA PRO A 333 -14.60 -16.81 -30.05
C PRO A 333 -15.05 -17.85 -29.02
N GLU A 334 -15.03 -17.51 -27.72
CA GLU A 334 -15.31 -18.46 -26.63
C GLU A 334 -16.74 -18.98 -26.68
N LEU A 335 -17.70 -18.10 -27.02
CA LEU A 335 -19.09 -18.44 -27.25
C LEU A 335 -19.41 -18.36 -28.74
N LYS A 336 -20.14 -19.35 -29.25
CA LYS A 336 -20.67 -19.32 -30.62
C LYS A 336 -21.73 -18.22 -30.70
N SER A 337 -21.53 -17.27 -31.61
CA SER A 337 -22.48 -16.18 -31.87
C SER A 337 -22.98 -16.24 -33.30
N HIS A 338 -24.30 -16.10 -33.48
CA HIS A 338 -24.93 -15.92 -34.79
C HIS A 338 -25.04 -14.45 -35.19
N ASN A 339 -24.48 -13.53 -34.38
CA ASN A 339 -24.55 -12.10 -34.65
C ASN A 339 -23.84 -11.76 -35.98
N PRO A 340 -24.46 -11.01 -36.90
CA PRO A 340 -23.89 -10.66 -38.19
C PRO A 340 -22.54 -9.93 -38.07
N LEU A 341 -22.32 -9.19 -36.99
CA LEU A 341 -21.06 -8.48 -36.73
C LEU A 341 -19.87 -9.44 -36.63
N VAL A 342 -20.07 -10.61 -36.01
CA VAL A 342 -19.00 -11.61 -35.85
C VAL A 342 -18.75 -12.38 -37.14
N ARG A 343 -19.79 -12.59 -37.96
CA ARG A 343 -19.67 -13.32 -39.23
C ARG A 343 -18.67 -12.68 -40.19
N ASN A 344 -18.56 -11.35 -40.15
CA ASN A 344 -17.67 -10.58 -41.00
C ASN A 344 -16.30 -10.30 -40.36
N LEU A 345 -16.11 -10.66 -39.08
CA LEU A 345 -14.88 -10.41 -38.35
C LEU A 345 -13.76 -11.35 -38.81
N LYS A 346 -12.61 -10.78 -39.20
CA LYS A 346 -11.41 -11.53 -39.60
C LYS A 346 -10.37 -11.53 -38.49
N LEU A 347 -10.51 -12.41 -37.49
CA LEU A 347 -9.44 -12.63 -36.51
C LEU A 347 -8.25 -13.37 -37.15
N SER A 348 -7.06 -12.77 -37.00
CA SER A 348 -5.79 -13.29 -37.47
C SER A 348 -4.97 -13.99 -36.37
N TYR A 349 -5.36 -13.81 -35.10
CA TYR A 349 -4.72 -14.37 -33.90
C TYR A 349 -3.27 -13.91 -33.73
N ASN A 350 -2.94 -12.75 -34.29
CA ASN A 350 -1.65 -12.10 -34.09
C ASN A 350 -1.57 -11.41 -32.72
N ASN A 351 -0.43 -10.77 -32.44
CA ASN A 351 -0.24 -10.06 -31.17
C ASN A 351 -1.18 -8.86 -31.00
N GLU A 352 -1.58 -8.19 -32.09
CA GLU A 352 -2.52 -7.06 -32.01
C GLU A 352 -3.94 -7.51 -31.68
N ASP A 353 -4.39 -8.67 -32.18
CA ASP A 353 -5.67 -9.27 -31.80
C ASP A 353 -5.66 -9.73 -30.33
N LEU A 354 -4.52 -10.24 -29.84
CA LEU A 354 -4.34 -10.56 -28.42
C LEU A 354 -4.48 -9.30 -27.56
N LYS A 355 -3.78 -8.22 -27.92
CA LYS A 355 -3.86 -6.93 -27.21
C LYS A 355 -5.29 -6.40 -27.19
N MET A 356 -5.99 -6.42 -28.32
CA MET A 356 -7.40 -6.04 -28.39
C MET A 356 -8.25 -6.83 -27.40
N LYS A 357 -8.09 -8.16 -27.39
CA LYS A 357 -8.85 -9.04 -26.49
C LYS A 357 -8.56 -8.72 -25.03
N LYS A 358 -7.30 -8.47 -24.65
CA LYS A 358 -6.93 -8.07 -23.28
C LYS A 358 -7.51 -6.70 -22.90
N LEU A 359 -7.48 -5.72 -23.80
CA LEU A 359 -8.09 -4.40 -23.60
C LEU A 359 -9.60 -4.50 -23.40
N MET A 360 -10.27 -5.33 -24.21
CA MET A 360 -11.69 -5.65 -24.05
C MET A 360 -12.01 -6.25 -22.67
N LEU A 361 -11.17 -7.17 -22.18
CA LEU A 361 -11.34 -7.73 -20.83
C LEU A 361 -11.09 -6.68 -19.73
N ASN A 362 -10.13 -5.78 -19.91
CA ASN A 362 -9.92 -4.65 -18.99
C ASN A 362 -11.11 -3.68 -18.97
N LEU A 363 -11.73 -3.43 -20.13
CA LEU A 363 -12.91 -2.59 -20.22
C LEU A 363 -14.07 -3.16 -19.38
N LEU A 364 -14.23 -4.48 -19.33
CA LEU A 364 -15.23 -5.11 -18.47
C LEU A 364 -15.03 -4.77 -17.00
N VAL A 365 -13.78 -4.76 -16.53
CA VAL A 365 -13.42 -4.44 -15.14
C VAL A 365 -13.78 -2.98 -14.83
N LEU A 366 -13.47 -2.04 -15.72
CA LEU A 366 -13.79 -0.62 -15.50
C LEU A 366 -15.30 -0.37 -15.46
N MET A 367 -16.02 -0.92 -16.42
CA MET A 367 -17.46 -0.75 -16.53
C MET A 367 -18.24 -1.53 -15.46
N SER A 368 -17.62 -2.47 -14.73
CA SER A 368 -18.29 -3.24 -13.66
C SER A 368 -18.79 -2.41 -12.47
N ARG A 369 -18.36 -1.14 -12.37
CA ARG A 369 -18.86 -0.17 -11.38
C ARG A 369 -20.29 0.29 -11.67
N ASP A 370 -20.75 0.14 -12.91
CA ASP A 370 -22.10 0.50 -13.33
C ASP A 370 -23.02 -0.73 -13.32
N PHE A 371 -24.10 -0.67 -12.54
CA PHE A 371 -25.09 -1.74 -12.44
C PHE A 371 -25.76 -2.06 -13.79
N ALA A 372 -25.95 -1.08 -14.67
CA ALA A 372 -26.51 -1.33 -16.00
C ALA A 372 -25.55 -2.13 -16.88
N ALA A 373 -24.24 -1.91 -16.75
CA ALA A 373 -23.24 -2.71 -17.43
C ALA A 373 -23.21 -4.16 -16.91
N LEU A 374 -23.39 -4.38 -15.60
CA LEU A 374 -23.50 -5.73 -15.03
C LEU A 374 -24.70 -6.51 -15.62
N GLN A 375 -25.84 -5.85 -15.83
CA GLN A 375 -27.00 -6.47 -16.49
C GLN A 375 -26.67 -6.90 -17.93
N LEU A 376 -25.93 -6.08 -18.69
CA LEU A 376 -25.44 -6.46 -20.02
C LEU A 376 -24.49 -7.66 -19.96
N TYR A 377 -23.67 -7.78 -18.91
CA TYR A 377 -22.77 -8.92 -18.77
C TYR A 377 -23.51 -10.24 -18.59
N ARG A 378 -24.64 -10.21 -17.88
CA ARG A 378 -25.56 -11.35 -17.73
C ARG A 378 -26.17 -11.75 -19.07
N GLU A 379 -26.74 -10.77 -19.78
CA GLU A 379 -27.38 -10.99 -21.08
C GLU A 379 -26.39 -11.51 -22.14
N ALA A 380 -25.18 -10.96 -22.16
CA ALA A 380 -24.12 -11.40 -23.06
C ALA A 380 -23.41 -12.69 -22.61
N GLN A 381 -23.75 -13.25 -21.44
CA GLN A 381 -23.13 -14.47 -20.89
C GLN A 381 -21.61 -14.34 -20.69
N VAL A 382 -21.16 -13.15 -20.25
CA VAL A 382 -19.73 -12.82 -20.05
C VAL A 382 -19.08 -13.79 -19.06
N MET A 383 -19.78 -14.13 -17.97
CA MET A 383 -19.30 -15.08 -16.96
C MET A 383 -18.90 -16.42 -17.59
N ARG A 384 -19.79 -16.99 -18.43
CA ARG A 384 -19.55 -18.24 -19.15
C ARG A 384 -18.36 -18.12 -20.12
N ALA A 385 -18.26 -17.01 -20.85
CA ALA A 385 -17.16 -16.78 -21.79
C ALA A 385 -15.80 -16.73 -21.06
N LEU A 386 -15.73 -16.02 -19.94
CA LEU A 386 -14.53 -15.94 -19.12
C LEU A 386 -14.14 -17.32 -18.54
N LEU A 387 -15.10 -18.08 -18.00
CA LEU A 387 -14.82 -19.43 -17.47
C LEU A 387 -14.33 -20.42 -18.55
N VAL A 388 -14.73 -20.25 -19.82
CA VAL A 388 -14.17 -21.01 -20.95
C VAL A 388 -12.70 -20.70 -21.20
N LEU A 389 -12.26 -19.45 -21.00
CA LEU A 389 -10.84 -19.06 -21.06
C LEU A 389 -10.04 -19.66 -19.91
N VAL A 390 -10.66 -19.80 -18.74
CA VAL A 390 -10.01 -20.31 -17.51
C VAL A 390 -9.73 -21.82 -17.55
N LYS A 391 -10.42 -22.61 -18.39
CA LYS A 391 -10.28 -24.07 -18.44
C LYS A 391 -8.82 -24.55 -18.59
N PRO A 392 -8.43 -25.64 -17.90
CA PRO A 392 -7.10 -26.23 -18.05
C PRO A 392 -6.74 -26.54 -19.51
N PRO A 393 -5.46 -26.44 -19.91
CA PRO A 393 -5.06 -26.73 -21.29
C PRO A 393 -5.36 -28.16 -21.75
N ALA A 394 -5.26 -29.14 -20.84
CA ALA A 394 -5.38 -30.57 -21.14
C ALA A 394 -6.83 -31.08 -21.34
N THR A 395 -7.83 -30.37 -20.81
CA THR A 395 -9.25 -30.74 -20.93
C THR A 395 -9.89 -30.27 -22.23
N ARG A 396 -9.11 -29.64 -23.13
CA ARG A 396 -9.56 -29.24 -24.47
C ARG A 396 -9.48 -30.44 -25.45
N THR A 397 -10.10 -31.55 -25.09
CA THR A 397 -10.28 -32.75 -25.94
C THR A 397 -11.48 -32.59 -26.86
N GLU A 398 -11.39 -31.62 -27.78
CA GLU A 398 -12.23 -31.68 -28.98
C GLU A 398 -11.32 -31.58 -30.20
N ARG A 399 -11.40 -32.59 -31.06
CA ARG A 399 -10.93 -32.58 -32.44
C ARG A 399 -11.50 -31.34 -33.13
N ARG A 400 -10.81 -30.21 -33.04
CA ARG A 400 -11.15 -28.98 -33.75
C ARG A 400 -10.25 -28.93 -34.97
N SER A 401 -10.90 -29.06 -36.13
CA SER A 401 -10.34 -28.96 -37.47
C SER A 401 -9.33 -27.80 -37.58
N ALA A 402 -8.40 -27.91 -38.52
CA ALA A 402 -7.22 -27.07 -38.74
C ALA A 402 -7.48 -25.55 -39.02
N SER A 403 -8.31 -24.87 -38.22
CA SER A 403 -8.70 -23.48 -38.38
C SER A 403 -8.39 -22.66 -37.14
N ARG A 404 -7.40 -21.76 -37.26
CA ARG A 404 -7.13 -20.54 -36.45
C ARG A 404 -7.48 -20.58 -34.95
N HIS A 405 -6.45 -20.74 -34.12
CA HIS A 405 -6.56 -20.70 -32.65
C HIS A 405 -5.44 -19.82 -32.07
N TRP A 406 -5.62 -19.36 -30.83
CA TRP A 406 -4.55 -18.74 -30.05
C TRP A 406 -3.39 -19.72 -29.86
N SER A 407 -2.15 -19.23 -29.97
CA SER A 407 -0.99 -20.05 -29.60
C SER A 407 -1.00 -20.36 -28.09
N PRO A 408 -0.30 -21.42 -27.62
CA PRO A 408 -0.29 -21.78 -26.20
C PRO A 408 0.13 -20.63 -25.26
N VAL A 409 1.11 -19.83 -25.68
CA VAL A 409 1.59 -18.66 -24.92
C VAL A 409 0.53 -17.56 -24.86
N GLN A 410 -0.11 -17.26 -25.99
CA GLN A 410 -1.21 -16.28 -26.04
C GLN A 410 -2.42 -16.73 -25.21
N GLN A 411 -2.72 -18.03 -25.24
CA GLN A 411 -3.79 -18.60 -24.44
C GLN A 411 -3.48 -18.50 -22.93
N GLU A 412 -2.24 -18.75 -22.52
CA GLU A 412 -1.80 -18.53 -21.14
C GLU A 412 -2.00 -17.06 -20.71
N GLU A 413 -1.59 -16.09 -21.54
CA GLU A 413 -1.82 -14.68 -21.26
C GLU A 413 -3.31 -14.32 -21.13
N LEU A 414 -4.15 -14.87 -22.01
CA LEU A 414 -5.60 -14.67 -21.95
C LEU A 414 -6.23 -15.33 -20.73
N GLN A 415 -5.75 -16.51 -20.34
CA GLN A 415 -6.21 -17.21 -19.15
C GLN A 415 -5.92 -16.39 -17.89
N LEU A 416 -4.70 -15.85 -17.77
CA LEU A 416 -4.32 -14.98 -16.65
C LEU A 416 -5.15 -13.68 -16.63
N GLN A 417 -5.36 -13.07 -17.80
CA GLN A 417 -6.20 -11.88 -17.93
C GLN A 417 -7.67 -12.18 -17.55
N ALA A 418 -8.20 -13.33 -17.98
CA ALA A 418 -9.56 -13.76 -17.66
C ALA A 418 -9.74 -14.02 -16.17
N LEU A 419 -8.79 -14.70 -15.51
CA LEU A 419 -8.81 -14.89 -14.05
C LEU A 419 -8.77 -13.55 -13.30
N ALA A 420 -7.91 -12.61 -13.74
CA ALA A 420 -7.85 -11.28 -13.15
C ALA A 420 -9.17 -10.51 -13.33
N THR A 421 -9.80 -10.63 -14.50
CA THR A 421 -11.09 -10.00 -14.81
C THR A 421 -12.21 -10.60 -13.98
N LEU A 422 -12.25 -11.93 -13.85
CA LEU A 422 -13.21 -12.64 -13.00
C LEU A 422 -13.06 -12.27 -11.54
N ALA A 423 -11.83 -12.06 -11.03
CA ALA A 423 -11.62 -11.71 -9.63
C ALA A 423 -12.32 -10.39 -9.23
N THR A 424 -12.62 -9.52 -10.20
CA THR A 424 -13.42 -8.31 -9.97
C THR A 424 -14.90 -8.52 -10.28
N ILE A 425 -15.24 -9.23 -11.36
CA ILE A 425 -16.63 -9.33 -11.84
C ILE A 425 -17.42 -10.43 -11.12
N ALA A 426 -16.83 -11.58 -10.82
CA ALA A 426 -17.54 -12.70 -10.21
C ALA A 426 -18.20 -12.35 -8.86
N PRO A 427 -17.54 -11.63 -7.93
CA PRO A 427 -18.17 -11.17 -6.69
C PRO A 427 -19.40 -10.28 -6.89
N LEU A 428 -19.53 -9.60 -8.03
CA LEU A 428 -20.63 -8.68 -8.34
C LEU A 428 -21.83 -9.37 -9.00
N ILE A 429 -21.62 -10.55 -9.63
CA ILE A 429 -22.66 -11.34 -10.30
C ILE A 429 -22.55 -12.82 -9.90
N LEU A 430 -22.66 -13.08 -8.59
CA LEU A 430 -22.49 -14.41 -8.00
C LEU A 430 -23.51 -15.44 -8.51
N ASP A 431 -24.75 -15.05 -8.75
CA ASP A 431 -25.77 -15.95 -9.29
C ASP A 431 -25.32 -16.59 -10.62
N ASP A 432 -24.85 -15.76 -11.56
CA ASP A 432 -24.33 -16.21 -12.85
C ASP A 432 -23.06 -17.08 -12.69
N TYR A 433 -22.20 -16.72 -11.73
CA TYR A 433 -21.00 -17.50 -11.39
C TYR A 433 -21.37 -18.90 -10.92
N MET A 434 -22.36 -19.02 -10.04
CA MET A 434 -22.82 -20.31 -9.52
C MET A 434 -23.57 -21.13 -10.58
N VAL A 435 -24.44 -20.51 -11.38
CA VAL A 435 -25.10 -21.18 -12.52
C VAL A 435 -24.08 -21.72 -13.52
N CYS A 436 -22.95 -21.05 -13.70
CA CYS A 436 -21.86 -21.50 -14.57
C CYS A 436 -20.89 -22.49 -13.91
N GLN A 437 -21.17 -22.96 -12.68
CA GLN A 437 -20.29 -23.85 -11.90
C GLN A 437 -18.89 -23.26 -11.72
N GLY A 438 -18.81 -21.98 -11.35
CA GLY A 438 -17.56 -21.25 -11.22
C GLY A 438 -16.56 -21.95 -10.30
N ASN A 439 -16.98 -22.34 -9.10
CA ASN A 439 -16.14 -23.06 -8.13
C ASN A 439 -15.49 -24.31 -8.73
N THR A 440 -16.28 -25.17 -9.37
CA THR A 440 -15.77 -26.38 -10.02
C THR A 440 -14.71 -26.08 -11.09
N HIS A 441 -14.90 -25.02 -11.89
CA HIS A 441 -13.90 -24.63 -12.89
C HIS A 441 -12.57 -24.20 -12.25
N LEU A 442 -12.64 -23.48 -11.13
CA LEU A 442 -11.46 -23.01 -10.40
C LEU A 442 -10.74 -24.15 -9.67
N LEU A 443 -11.47 -25.03 -9.00
CA LEU A 443 -10.88 -26.18 -8.31
C LEU A 443 -10.21 -27.15 -9.28
N LEU A 444 -10.80 -27.36 -10.48
CA LEU A 444 -10.17 -28.13 -11.56
C LEU A 444 -8.90 -27.46 -12.11
N LEU A 445 -8.88 -26.13 -12.22
CA LEU A 445 -7.68 -25.40 -12.61
C LEU A 445 -6.59 -25.51 -11.53
N LEU A 446 -6.98 -25.39 -10.27
CA LEU A 446 -6.08 -25.48 -9.14
C LEU A 446 -5.44 -26.87 -9.04
N ASP A 447 -6.22 -27.93 -9.21
CA ASP A 447 -5.71 -29.31 -9.31
C ASP A 447 -4.69 -29.48 -10.46
N TRP A 448 -4.96 -28.89 -11.63
CA TRP A 448 -4.01 -28.88 -12.74
C TRP A 448 -2.71 -28.11 -12.43
N CYS A 449 -2.80 -27.02 -11.66
CA CYS A 449 -1.63 -26.25 -11.20
C CYS A 449 -0.72 -27.06 -10.27
N VAL A 450 -1.32 -27.90 -9.42
CA VAL A 450 -0.63 -28.65 -8.35
C VAL A 450 -0.02 -29.96 -8.84
N LYS A 451 -0.64 -30.61 -9.84
CA LYS A 451 -0.13 -31.83 -10.47
C LYS A 451 1.29 -31.63 -11.02
N GLN A 452 2.25 -32.34 -10.42
CA GLN A 452 3.62 -32.48 -10.92
C GLN A 452 3.60 -33.38 -12.18
N ASP A 453 4.16 -32.91 -13.29
CA ASP A 453 4.26 -33.71 -14.51
C ASP A 453 5.37 -34.78 -14.34
N PRO A 454 5.06 -36.09 -14.29
CA PRO A 454 6.07 -37.14 -14.08
C PRO A 454 6.96 -37.39 -15.31
N LEU A 455 6.59 -36.86 -16.47
CA LEU A 455 7.17 -37.21 -17.78
C LEU A 455 8.31 -36.30 -18.26
N PHE A 456 8.69 -35.27 -17.49
CA PHE A 456 9.74 -34.31 -17.89
C PHE A 456 10.70 -33.93 -16.75
N GLY A 457 10.85 -34.79 -15.75
CA GLY A 457 11.81 -34.61 -14.67
C GLY A 457 13.21 -35.07 -15.06
N GLN A 458 13.99 -34.20 -15.71
CA GLN A 458 15.46 -34.08 -15.67
C GLN A 458 15.94 -33.29 -16.90
N GLY A 459 15.97 -31.96 -16.75
CA GLY A 459 16.60 -31.07 -17.72
C GLY A 459 16.98 -29.78 -17.01
N HIS A 460 18.27 -29.65 -16.69
CA HIS A 460 18.87 -28.37 -16.32
C HIS A 460 18.85 -27.45 -17.56
N ASP A 461 17.70 -26.88 -17.87
CA ASP A 461 17.59 -25.73 -18.77
C ASP A 461 16.72 -24.67 -18.09
N SER A 462 17.41 -23.73 -17.46
CA SER A 462 16.91 -22.47 -16.97
C SER A 462 16.42 -21.62 -18.14
N GLY A 463 15.17 -21.82 -18.57
CA GLY A 463 14.52 -20.90 -19.50
C GLY A 463 13.32 -21.46 -20.24
N ARG A 464 12.11 -21.03 -19.84
CA ARG A 464 10.86 -21.02 -20.65
C ARG A 464 10.08 -22.34 -20.81
N ARG A 465 9.93 -23.14 -19.75
CA ARG A 465 8.78 -24.06 -19.60
C ARG A 465 7.94 -23.63 -18.40
N GLY A 466 6.67 -23.30 -18.64
CA GLY A 466 5.83 -22.40 -17.84
C GLY A 466 5.69 -22.79 -16.37
N ASN A 467 6.12 -21.88 -15.49
CA ASN A 467 5.79 -21.94 -14.08
C ASN A 467 4.26 -21.79 -13.95
N LYS A 468 3.53 -22.79 -13.46
CA LYS A 468 2.05 -22.74 -13.27
C LYS A 468 1.63 -21.81 -12.12
N LYS A 469 2.60 -21.20 -11.43
CA LYS A 469 2.42 -20.32 -10.26
C LYS A 469 1.60 -19.05 -10.55
N PRO A 470 1.72 -18.35 -11.70
CA PRO A 470 0.83 -17.23 -12.01
C PRO A 470 -0.64 -17.65 -12.10
N GLN A 471 -0.94 -18.80 -12.73
CA GLN A 471 -2.30 -19.34 -12.81
C GLN A 471 -2.82 -19.66 -11.41
N MET A 472 -2.01 -20.33 -10.58
CA MET A 472 -2.35 -20.62 -9.19
C MET A 472 -2.63 -19.34 -8.40
N ARG A 473 -1.75 -18.33 -8.49
CA ARG A 473 -1.92 -17.02 -7.85
C ARG A 473 -3.25 -16.37 -8.21
N HIS A 474 -3.55 -16.27 -9.51
CA HIS A 474 -4.76 -15.64 -9.98
C HIS A 474 -6.03 -16.47 -9.67
N CYS A 475 -5.93 -17.79 -9.67
CA CYS A 475 -7.01 -18.69 -9.28
C CYS A 475 -7.35 -18.54 -7.78
N ILE A 476 -6.34 -18.55 -6.91
CA ILE A 476 -6.51 -18.35 -5.47
C ILE A 476 -7.05 -16.94 -5.16
N ARG A 477 -6.56 -15.90 -5.85
CA ARG A 477 -7.10 -14.54 -5.69
C ARG A 477 -8.59 -14.45 -6.05
N LEU A 478 -9.01 -15.14 -7.11
CA LEU A 478 -10.41 -15.21 -7.51
C LEU A 478 -11.24 -15.99 -6.48
N LEU A 479 -10.77 -17.15 -6.02
CA LEU A 479 -11.43 -17.91 -4.95
C LEU A 479 -11.60 -17.04 -3.69
N ARG A 480 -10.55 -16.34 -3.27
CA ARG A 480 -10.62 -15.39 -2.14
C ARG A 480 -11.65 -14.29 -2.38
N ALA A 481 -11.69 -13.72 -3.59
CA ALA A 481 -12.62 -12.64 -3.90
C ALA A 481 -14.09 -13.09 -3.82
N VAL A 482 -14.40 -14.32 -4.27
CA VAL A 482 -15.78 -14.84 -4.20
C VAL A 482 -16.16 -15.31 -2.79
N THR A 483 -15.23 -15.92 -2.03
CA THR A 483 -15.52 -16.36 -0.65
C THR A 483 -15.70 -15.16 0.28
N PHE A 484 -14.91 -14.10 0.10
CA PHE A 484 -14.97 -12.90 0.94
C PHE A 484 -16.31 -12.15 0.86
N VAL A 485 -17.15 -12.41 -0.15
CA VAL A 485 -18.51 -11.85 -0.20
C VAL A 485 -19.39 -12.39 0.95
N GLY A 486 -19.08 -13.58 1.47
CA GLY A 486 -19.81 -14.19 2.58
C GLY A 486 -21.12 -14.89 2.17
N GLU A 487 -21.34 -15.12 0.88
CA GLU A 487 -22.52 -15.84 0.39
C GLU A 487 -22.44 -17.34 0.70
N GLU A 488 -23.34 -17.81 1.54
CA GLU A 488 -23.30 -19.18 2.09
C GLU A 488 -23.48 -20.26 1.02
N SER A 489 -24.23 -19.98 -0.05
CA SER A 489 -24.39 -20.91 -1.18
C SER A 489 -23.07 -21.20 -1.91
N VAL A 490 -22.18 -20.20 -2.00
CA VAL A 490 -20.85 -20.32 -2.62
C VAL A 490 -19.91 -21.08 -1.69
N ASN A 491 -19.92 -20.73 -0.41
CA ASN A 491 -19.05 -21.32 0.60
C ASN A 491 -19.40 -22.79 0.88
N GLN A 492 -20.69 -23.13 0.91
CA GLN A 492 -21.15 -24.51 1.05
C GLN A 492 -20.75 -25.37 -0.15
N ASP A 493 -20.93 -24.87 -1.39
CA ASP A 493 -20.53 -25.60 -2.60
C ASP A 493 -19.00 -25.84 -2.67
N LEU A 494 -18.18 -24.86 -2.23
CA LEU A 494 -16.74 -25.05 -2.07
C LEU A 494 -16.42 -26.12 -1.02
N CYS A 495 -17.10 -26.10 0.12
CA CYS A 495 -16.92 -27.08 1.19
C CYS A 495 -17.27 -28.50 0.71
N ASP A 496 -18.43 -28.66 0.05
CA ASP A 496 -18.92 -29.92 -0.51
C ASP A 496 -17.95 -30.51 -1.55
N GLN A 497 -17.24 -29.65 -2.30
CA GLN A 497 -16.21 -30.05 -3.26
C GLN A 497 -14.84 -30.35 -2.62
N GLY A 498 -14.73 -30.33 -1.29
CA GLY A 498 -13.51 -30.71 -0.55
C GLY A 498 -12.44 -29.63 -0.52
N THR A 499 -12.80 -28.35 -0.73
CA THR A 499 -11.85 -27.23 -0.87
C THR A 499 -10.91 -27.10 0.34
N ILE A 500 -11.41 -27.29 1.57
CA ILE A 500 -10.59 -27.17 2.80
C ILE A 500 -9.39 -28.12 2.75
N SER A 501 -9.64 -29.41 2.48
CA SER A 501 -8.58 -30.43 2.40
C SER A 501 -7.60 -30.16 1.25
N GLN A 502 -8.10 -29.72 0.09
CA GLN A 502 -7.27 -29.39 -1.07
C GLN A 502 -6.33 -28.21 -0.75
N LEU A 503 -6.86 -27.15 -0.14
CA LEU A 503 -6.10 -25.94 0.19
C LEU A 503 -5.03 -26.20 1.25
N LEU A 504 -5.33 -26.99 2.28
CA LEU A 504 -4.36 -27.43 3.28
C LEU A 504 -3.21 -28.24 2.64
N GLY A 505 -3.54 -29.17 1.73
CA GLY A 505 -2.55 -29.95 0.98
C GLY A 505 -1.62 -29.07 0.14
N ILE A 506 -2.17 -28.04 -0.52
CA ILE A 506 -1.39 -27.09 -1.34
C ILE A 506 -0.42 -26.29 -0.46
N LEU A 507 -0.87 -25.77 0.68
CA LEU A 507 -0.01 -25.03 1.61
C LEU A 507 1.18 -25.88 2.06
N MET A 508 0.94 -27.12 2.48
CA MET A 508 1.99 -28.01 2.96
C MET A 508 2.95 -28.44 1.84
N GLN A 509 2.44 -28.69 0.63
CA GLN A 509 3.31 -28.96 -0.53
C GLN A 509 4.23 -27.77 -0.86
N MET A 510 3.72 -26.54 -0.77
CA MET A 510 4.50 -25.32 -0.99
C MET A 510 5.50 -25.01 0.14
N GLU A 511 5.31 -25.56 1.33
CA GLU A 511 6.29 -25.50 2.42
C GLU A 511 7.40 -26.53 2.26
N ALA A 512 7.08 -27.71 1.70
CA ALA A 512 8.05 -28.78 1.48
C ALA A 512 9.00 -28.54 0.30
N SER A 513 8.69 -27.61 -0.61
CA SER A 513 9.53 -27.29 -1.77
C SER A 513 10.82 -26.57 -1.35
N PRO A 514 11.99 -26.93 -1.90
CA PRO A 514 13.27 -26.31 -1.57
C PRO A 514 13.47 -24.89 -2.16
N ASP A 515 12.47 -24.37 -2.88
CA ASP A 515 12.54 -23.07 -3.57
C ASP A 515 12.58 -21.89 -2.57
N GLU A 516 13.35 -20.85 -2.91
CA GLU A 516 13.39 -19.62 -2.11
C GLU A 516 12.00 -18.96 -2.01
N GLU A 517 11.64 -18.51 -0.81
CA GLU A 517 10.37 -17.82 -0.56
C GLU A 517 10.37 -16.45 -1.24
N ASP A 518 9.55 -16.28 -2.27
CA ASP A 518 9.29 -14.98 -2.90
C ASP A 518 7.96 -14.37 -2.41
N VAL A 519 7.78 -13.08 -2.73
CA VAL A 519 6.57 -12.31 -2.36
C VAL A 519 5.29 -12.98 -2.90
N VAL A 520 5.36 -13.62 -4.07
CA VAL A 520 4.20 -14.27 -4.70
C VAL A 520 3.81 -15.55 -3.95
N THR A 521 4.78 -16.35 -3.52
CA THR A 521 4.56 -17.55 -2.70
C THR A 521 3.91 -17.18 -1.38
N LEU A 522 4.41 -16.13 -0.71
CA LEU A 522 3.85 -15.67 0.56
C LEU A 522 2.43 -15.10 0.40
N GLU A 523 2.17 -14.40 -0.69
CA GLU A 523 0.82 -13.96 -1.05
C GLU A 523 -0.13 -15.14 -1.22
N ILE A 524 0.24 -16.16 -2.01
CA ILE A 524 -0.60 -17.35 -2.21
C ILE A 524 -0.91 -18.02 -0.87
N LYS A 525 0.11 -18.20 -0.01
CA LYS A 525 -0.07 -18.81 1.32
C LYS A 525 -1.04 -18.01 2.19
N SER A 526 -0.90 -16.69 2.19
CA SER A 526 -1.78 -15.79 2.96
C SER A 526 -3.21 -15.83 2.43
N ASP A 527 -3.39 -15.78 1.11
CA ASP A 527 -4.71 -15.81 0.47
C ASP A 527 -5.43 -17.14 0.72
N ILE A 528 -4.70 -18.27 0.71
CA ILE A 528 -5.28 -19.58 1.06
C ILE A 528 -5.74 -19.60 2.52
N GLN A 529 -4.93 -19.10 3.45
CA GLN A 529 -5.32 -19.04 4.87
C GLN A 529 -6.57 -18.18 5.08
N LEU A 530 -6.66 -17.04 4.40
CA LEU A 530 -7.86 -16.18 4.45
C LEU A 530 -9.11 -16.87 3.88
N ILE A 531 -8.97 -17.66 2.80
CA ILE A 531 -10.08 -18.48 2.30
C ILE A 531 -10.52 -19.48 3.36
N LEU A 532 -9.57 -20.18 4.00
CA LEU A 532 -9.86 -21.14 5.06
C LEU A 532 -10.54 -20.49 6.25
N SER A 533 -10.09 -19.29 6.66
CA SER A 533 -10.73 -18.50 7.72
C SER A 533 -12.20 -18.26 7.43
N VAL A 534 -12.51 -17.67 6.26
CA VAL A 534 -13.89 -17.33 5.88
C VAL A 534 -14.77 -18.57 5.74
N LEU A 535 -14.24 -19.68 5.21
CA LEU A 535 -15.00 -20.91 5.09
C LEU A 535 -15.36 -21.50 6.46
N CYS A 536 -14.45 -21.47 7.43
CA CYS A 536 -14.65 -22.08 8.75
C CYS A 536 -15.32 -21.15 9.78
N GLU A 537 -15.38 -19.85 9.51
CA GLU A 537 -15.95 -18.87 10.44
C GLU A 537 -17.40 -19.25 10.80
N ASN A 538 -17.70 -19.32 12.09
CA ASN A 538 -19.02 -19.66 12.64
C ASN A 538 -19.62 -21.04 12.24
N ASP A 539 -18.90 -21.92 11.55
CA ASP A 539 -19.40 -23.25 11.15
C ASP A 539 -18.60 -24.39 11.82
N MET A 540 -19.27 -25.11 12.73
CA MET A 540 -18.65 -26.21 13.48
C MET A 540 -18.22 -27.39 12.60
N HIS A 541 -19.01 -27.75 11.58
CA HIS A 541 -18.69 -28.88 10.72
C HIS A 541 -17.43 -28.59 9.88
N ARG A 542 -17.30 -27.36 9.40
CA ARG A 542 -16.12 -26.93 8.62
C ARG A 542 -14.86 -26.85 9.48
N LYS A 543 -14.98 -26.45 10.75
CA LYS A 543 -13.89 -26.53 11.74
C LYS A 543 -13.46 -27.98 12.02
N GLU A 544 -14.40 -28.92 12.09
CA GLU A 544 -14.07 -30.35 12.19
C GLU A 544 -13.35 -30.88 10.93
N LEU A 545 -13.76 -30.43 9.74
CA LEU A 545 -13.08 -30.76 8.47
C LEU A 545 -11.67 -30.14 8.38
N PHE A 546 -11.46 -28.97 8.98
CA PHE A 546 -10.13 -28.36 9.12
C PHE A 546 -9.21 -29.26 9.96
N GLY A 547 -9.75 -29.81 11.05
CA GLY A 547 -9.19 -30.96 11.77
C GLY A 547 -7.76 -30.77 12.27
N SER A 548 -7.08 -31.90 12.54
CA SER A 548 -5.68 -31.90 13.02
C SER A 548 -4.72 -31.30 11.99
N ASP A 549 -4.92 -31.59 10.71
CA ASP A 549 -4.02 -31.19 9.63
C ASP A 549 -3.98 -29.65 9.49
N GLY A 550 -5.14 -29.00 9.61
CA GLY A 550 -5.25 -27.56 9.63
C GLY A 550 -4.59 -26.94 10.86
N VAL A 551 -4.74 -27.56 12.03
CA VAL A 551 -4.06 -27.11 13.26
C VAL A 551 -2.54 -27.27 13.16
N GLU A 552 -2.03 -28.36 12.58
CA GLU A 552 -0.59 -28.52 12.34
C GLU A 552 -0.05 -27.45 11.38
N MET A 553 -0.82 -27.10 10.35
CA MET A 553 -0.51 -26.00 9.45
C MET A 553 -0.37 -24.67 10.20
N THR A 554 -1.33 -24.29 11.05
CA THR A 554 -1.26 -23.01 11.79
C THR A 554 -0.07 -22.98 12.75
N LEU A 555 0.18 -24.08 13.47
CA LEU A 555 1.34 -24.22 14.35
C LEU A 555 2.67 -24.07 13.61
N HIS A 556 2.78 -24.66 12.41
CA HIS A 556 3.97 -24.53 11.56
C HIS A 556 4.25 -23.07 11.18
N PHE A 557 3.23 -22.35 10.71
CA PHE A 557 3.40 -20.95 10.31
C PHE A 557 3.62 -20.01 11.50
N LEU A 558 3.00 -20.26 12.66
CA LEU A 558 3.30 -19.51 13.89
C LEU A 558 4.76 -19.68 14.31
N ARG A 559 5.29 -20.92 14.33
CA ARG A 559 6.70 -21.21 14.69
C ARG A 559 7.68 -20.50 13.76
N LYS A 560 7.45 -20.57 12.45
CA LYS A 560 8.33 -19.96 11.44
C LYS A 560 8.21 -18.43 11.43
N GLY A 561 7.01 -17.92 11.67
CA GLY A 561 6.66 -16.51 11.61
C GLY A 561 7.37 -15.62 12.61
N CYS A 562 7.51 -16.07 13.87
CA CYS A 562 8.07 -15.26 14.96
C CYS A 562 9.47 -14.68 14.66
N SER A 563 10.28 -15.34 13.83
CA SER A 563 11.63 -14.85 13.46
C SER A 563 11.66 -13.98 12.21
N LYS A 564 10.65 -14.08 11.34
CA LYS A 564 10.62 -13.45 10.01
C LYS A 564 9.68 -12.26 9.91
N PHE A 565 9.02 -11.85 11.00
CA PHE A 565 8.03 -10.78 11.00
C PHE A 565 8.53 -9.49 10.31
N TYR A 566 9.78 -9.09 10.55
CA TYR A 566 10.41 -7.87 10.01
C TYR A 566 11.25 -8.09 8.73
N SER A 567 11.12 -9.24 8.07
CA SER A 567 11.93 -9.60 6.90
C SER A 567 11.61 -8.78 5.62
N GLY A 568 10.49 -8.06 5.58
CA GLY A 568 10.10 -7.22 4.44
C GLY A 568 9.53 -7.96 3.23
N LEU A 569 9.58 -9.30 3.18
CA LEU A 569 9.08 -10.12 2.05
C LEU A 569 7.55 -10.36 2.06
N GLY A 570 6.84 -9.89 3.09
CA GLY A 570 5.39 -10.12 3.27
C GLY A 570 5.03 -11.16 4.34
N HIS A 571 6.01 -11.65 5.10
CA HIS A 571 5.78 -12.59 6.22
C HIS A 571 4.85 -12.04 7.31
N ASN A 572 4.80 -10.72 7.51
CA ASN A 572 3.84 -10.09 8.41
C ASN A 572 2.39 -10.39 8.02
N LYS A 573 2.04 -10.31 6.72
CA LYS A 573 0.70 -10.63 6.23
C LYS A 573 0.36 -12.10 6.43
N LEU A 574 1.31 -12.98 6.15
CA LEU A 574 1.15 -14.42 6.35
C LEU A 574 0.91 -14.80 7.82
N ILE A 575 1.63 -14.14 8.74
CA ILE A 575 1.44 -14.37 10.18
C ILE A 575 0.06 -13.87 10.62
N LEU A 576 -0.37 -12.69 10.15
CA LEU A 576 -1.69 -12.17 10.46
C LEU A 576 -2.81 -13.08 9.93
N SER A 577 -2.70 -13.56 8.69
CA SER A 577 -3.64 -14.56 8.18
C SER A 577 -3.56 -15.88 8.95
N THR A 578 -2.41 -16.23 9.53
CA THR A 578 -2.29 -17.44 10.37
C THR A 578 -3.01 -17.26 11.69
N VAL A 579 -2.87 -16.10 12.35
CA VAL A 579 -3.59 -15.78 13.59
C VAL A 579 -5.10 -15.73 13.34
N ASP A 580 -5.52 -15.09 12.25
CA ASP A 580 -6.90 -15.07 11.79
C ASP A 580 -7.45 -16.48 11.49
N CYS A 581 -6.63 -17.35 10.91
CA CYS A 581 -6.96 -18.76 10.67
C CYS A 581 -7.10 -19.54 11.99
N VAL A 582 -6.28 -19.26 13.01
CA VAL A 582 -6.46 -19.82 14.36
C VAL A 582 -7.80 -19.37 14.93
N TRP A 583 -8.06 -18.06 14.93
CA TRP A 583 -9.31 -17.50 15.43
C TRP A 583 -10.54 -18.09 14.72
N SER A 584 -10.54 -18.09 13.39
CA SER A 584 -11.69 -18.52 12.59
C SER A 584 -11.88 -20.05 12.54
N CYS A 585 -10.78 -20.82 12.41
CA CYS A 585 -10.85 -22.26 12.13
C CYS A 585 -10.66 -23.14 13.37
N VAL A 586 -9.97 -22.66 14.40
CA VAL A 586 -9.62 -23.47 15.58
C VAL A 586 -10.50 -23.12 16.78
N VAL A 587 -10.63 -21.82 17.09
CA VAL A 587 -11.39 -21.35 18.26
C VAL A 587 -12.87 -21.69 18.13
N GLY A 588 -13.49 -22.09 19.23
CA GLY A 588 -14.90 -22.49 19.31
C GLY A 588 -15.16 -23.96 18.95
N CYS A 589 -14.14 -24.71 18.50
CA CYS A 589 -14.25 -26.14 18.22
C CYS A 589 -13.35 -26.96 19.16
N TYR A 590 -13.97 -27.67 20.11
CA TYR A 590 -13.25 -28.39 21.17
C TYR A 590 -12.18 -29.36 20.65
N THR A 591 -12.41 -30.06 19.54
CA THR A 591 -11.45 -31.03 19.00
C THR A 591 -10.19 -30.36 18.46
N THR A 592 -10.34 -29.25 17.73
CA THR A 592 -9.22 -28.48 17.18
C THR A 592 -8.52 -27.67 18.26
N GLU A 593 -9.27 -27.10 19.21
CA GLU A 593 -8.71 -26.39 20.36
C GLU A 593 -7.85 -27.31 21.22
N ASP A 594 -8.36 -28.45 21.66
CA ASP A 594 -7.63 -29.38 22.52
C ASP A 594 -6.35 -29.88 21.81
N PHE A 595 -6.41 -30.11 20.50
CA PHE A 595 -5.23 -30.48 19.72
C PHE A 595 -4.22 -29.33 19.59
N PHE A 596 -4.69 -28.08 19.39
CA PHE A 596 -3.83 -26.89 19.37
C PHE A 596 -3.15 -26.66 20.72
N LEU A 597 -3.88 -26.82 21.81
CA LEU A 597 -3.39 -26.75 23.19
C LEU A 597 -2.33 -27.82 23.47
N ALA A 598 -2.59 -29.07 23.08
CA ALA A 598 -1.67 -30.20 23.26
C ALA A 598 -0.34 -30.04 22.49
N LYS A 599 -0.29 -29.17 21.48
CA LYS A 599 0.89 -28.92 20.63
C LYS A 599 1.56 -27.57 20.91
N ASP A 600 1.33 -27.02 22.10
CA ASP A 600 1.88 -25.74 22.59
C ASP A 600 1.45 -24.52 21.76
N GLY A 601 0.26 -24.54 21.14
CA GLY A 601 -0.23 -23.43 20.32
C GLY A 601 -0.35 -22.11 21.08
N VAL A 602 -0.84 -22.15 22.33
CA VAL A 602 -0.90 -20.97 23.21
C VAL A 602 0.48 -20.39 23.49
N ALA A 603 1.50 -21.24 23.65
CA ALA A 603 2.87 -20.78 23.85
C ALA A 603 3.37 -19.99 22.64
N LEU A 604 3.04 -20.44 21.42
CA LEU A 604 3.41 -19.75 20.18
C LEU A 604 2.72 -18.39 20.05
N LEU A 605 1.45 -18.26 20.44
CA LEU A 605 0.75 -16.97 20.46
C LEU A 605 1.40 -16.00 21.47
N LEU A 606 1.78 -16.48 22.65
CA LEU A 606 2.49 -15.68 23.66
C LEU A 606 3.89 -15.25 23.18
N HIS A 607 4.64 -16.13 22.51
CA HIS A 607 5.90 -15.76 21.86
C HIS A 607 5.70 -14.75 20.73
N LEU A 608 4.58 -14.85 20.00
CA LEU A 608 4.25 -13.89 18.95
C LEU A 608 3.99 -12.49 19.53
N LEU A 609 3.35 -12.37 20.70
CA LEU A 609 3.21 -11.08 21.40
C LEU A 609 4.57 -10.43 21.70
N ILE A 610 5.60 -11.22 22.04
CA ILE A 610 6.94 -10.68 22.31
C ILE A 610 7.62 -10.20 21.01
N SER A 611 7.49 -10.96 19.93
CA SER A 611 8.22 -10.70 18.67
C SER A 611 7.54 -9.69 17.73
N SER A 612 6.23 -9.52 17.84
CA SER A 612 5.43 -8.68 16.94
C SER A 612 5.33 -7.22 17.42
N PRO A 613 5.07 -6.26 16.51
CA PRO A 613 4.84 -4.86 16.88
C PRO A 613 3.47 -4.69 17.53
N ARG A 614 3.33 -3.63 18.33
CA ARG A 614 2.12 -3.33 19.12
C ARG A 614 0.81 -3.37 18.33
N CYS A 615 0.81 -2.88 17.09
CA CYS A 615 -0.40 -2.84 16.25
C CYS A 615 -1.01 -4.23 15.97
N VAL A 616 -0.28 -5.32 16.23
CA VAL A 616 -0.76 -6.70 16.06
C VAL A 616 -1.22 -7.33 17.39
N HIS A 617 -0.78 -6.80 18.53
CA HIS A 617 -1.05 -7.38 19.85
C HIS A 617 -2.55 -7.50 20.13
N GLY A 618 -3.36 -6.55 19.65
CA GLY A 618 -4.82 -6.57 19.83
C GLY A 618 -5.47 -7.83 19.28
N ILE A 619 -5.09 -8.26 18.07
CA ILE A 619 -5.67 -9.44 17.40
C ILE A 619 -5.19 -10.73 18.09
N ILE A 620 -3.92 -10.78 18.49
CA ILE A 620 -3.37 -11.95 19.21
C ILE A 620 -4.03 -12.10 20.58
N LEU A 621 -4.19 -11.01 21.33
CA LEU A 621 -4.87 -11.03 22.63
C LEU A 621 -6.35 -11.38 22.51
N ALA A 622 -7.03 -10.93 21.45
CA ALA A 622 -8.42 -11.33 21.19
C ALA A 622 -8.51 -12.84 20.94
N THR A 623 -7.62 -13.39 20.09
CA THR A 623 -7.55 -14.83 19.83
C THR A 623 -7.27 -15.63 21.10
N LEU A 624 -6.33 -15.18 21.93
CA LEU A 624 -6.01 -15.82 23.20
C LEU A 624 -7.17 -15.74 24.20
N LEU A 625 -7.88 -14.62 24.24
CA LEU A 625 -9.03 -14.42 25.12
C LEU A 625 -10.17 -15.39 24.79
N GLU A 626 -10.51 -15.56 23.51
CA GLU A 626 -11.56 -16.50 23.12
C GLU A 626 -11.14 -17.95 23.34
N LEU A 627 -9.86 -18.30 23.12
CA LEU A 627 -9.33 -19.61 23.53
C LEU A 627 -9.51 -19.87 25.03
N CYS A 628 -9.56 -18.84 25.88
CA CYS A 628 -9.80 -19.00 27.31
C CYS A 628 -11.24 -19.40 27.66
N ASP A 629 -12.16 -19.45 26.70
CA ASP A 629 -13.45 -20.09 26.90
C ASP A 629 -13.32 -21.62 27.05
N ASN A 630 -12.25 -22.20 26.49
CA ASN A 630 -11.87 -23.57 26.80
C ASN A 630 -11.19 -23.64 28.18
N PRO A 631 -11.71 -24.43 29.13
CA PRO A 631 -11.17 -24.52 30.49
C PRO A 631 -9.74 -25.08 30.54
N ASN A 632 -9.30 -25.82 29.52
CA ASN A 632 -7.95 -26.39 29.44
C ASN A 632 -6.89 -25.31 29.14
N THR A 633 -7.27 -24.16 28.59
CA THR A 633 -6.33 -23.10 28.17
C THR A 633 -5.62 -22.42 29.35
N ALA A 634 -6.33 -22.15 30.45
CA ALA A 634 -5.77 -21.42 31.59
C ALA A 634 -4.52 -22.09 32.22
N PRO A 635 -4.49 -23.43 32.43
CA PRO A 635 -3.27 -24.15 32.80
C PRO A 635 -2.07 -23.88 31.88
N HIS A 636 -2.25 -23.90 30.55
CA HIS A 636 -1.18 -23.68 29.58
C HIS A 636 -0.61 -22.26 29.69
N ILE A 637 -1.46 -21.24 29.88
CA ILE A 637 -1.02 -19.85 30.08
C ILE A 637 -0.21 -19.73 31.39
N ARG A 638 -0.68 -20.33 32.48
CA ARG A 638 0.00 -20.27 33.79
C ARG A 638 1.36 -21.00 33.78
N SER A 639 1.47 -22.10 33.05
CA SER A 639 2.73 -22.88 32.95
C SER A 639 3.75 -22.26 32.00
N TRP A 640 3.34 -21.39 31.08
CA TRP A 640 4.22 -20.84 30.06
C TRP A 640 5.34 -19.98 30.63
N ARG A 641 6.54 -20.11 30.04
CA ARG A 641 7.73 -19.31 30.33
C ARG A 641 8.41 -18.90 29.03
N ASP A 642 8.90 -17.68 28.93
CA ASP A 642 9.75 -17.26 27.80
C ASP A 642 11.18 -17.85 27.91
N GLY A 643 12.03 -17.58 26.91
CA GLY A 643 13.42 -18.05 26.90
C GLY A 643 14.30 -17.50 28.02
N VAL A 644 13.85 -16.46 28.73
CA VAL A 644 14.54 -15.81 29.87
C VAL A 644 13.92 -16.26 31.21
N GLY A 645 12.78 -16.95 31.19
CA GLY A 645 12.03 -17.40 32.36
C GLY A 645 10.88 -16.48 32.80
N HIS A 646 10.53 -15.45 32.03
CA HIS A 646 9.36 -14.62 32.31
C HIS A 646 8.06 -15.38 32.11
N THR A 647 7.08 -15.13 32.97
CA THR A 647 5.78 -15.80 32.96
C THR A 647 4.77 -15.04 32.12
N ALA A 648 3.70 -15.71 31.67
CA ALA A 648 2.65 -15.06 30.89
C ALA A 648 1.95 -13.93 31.67
N PRO A 649 1.63 -14.06 32.96
CA PRO A 649 1.11 -12.95 33.77
C PRO A 649 2.04 -11.72 33.77
N ARG A 650 3.36 -11.94 33.89
CA ARG A 650 4.34 -10.85 33.84
C ARG A 650 4.38 -10.17 32.46
N LEU A 651 4.28 -10.93 31.37
CA LEU A 651 4.18 -10.38 30.02
C LEU A 651 2.93 -9.52 29.85
N LEU A 652 1.76 -10.00 30.29
CA LEU A 652 0.51 -9.26 30.20
C LEU A 652 0.53 -7.94 30.99
N LEU A 653 1.11 -7.95 32.21
CA LEU A 653 1.29 -6.73 33.01
C LEU A 653 2.32 -5.78 32.39
N HIS A 654 3.34 -6.31 31.71
CA HIS A 654 4.26 -5.48 30.95
C HIS A 654 3.58 -4.76 29.79
N LEU A 655 2.73 -5.47 29.01
CA LEU A 655 1.94 -4.88 27.94
C LEU A 655 0.96 -3.84 28.48
N TRP A 656 0.30 -4.12 29.61
CA TRP A 656 -0.55 -3.16 30.31
C TRP A 656 0.19 -1.86 30.62
N LYS A 657 1.40 -1.96 31.18
CA LYS A 657 2.21 -0.80 31.52
C LYS A 657 2.61 0.02 30.28
N GLN A 658 2.94 -0.64 29.17
CA GLN A 658 3.22 0.05 27.90
C GLN A 658 1.97 0.76 27.36
N GLU A 659 0.79 0.15 27.48
CA GLU A 659 -0.49 0.74 27.09
C GLU A 659 -0.78 2.01 27.90
N GLU A 660 -0.60 1.96 29.22
CA GLU A 660 -0.79 3.12 30.10
C GLU A 660 0.18 4.27 29.81
N GLN A 661 1.43 3.95 29.47
CA GLN A 661 2.42 4.96 29.08
C GLN A 661 2.04 5.69 27.80
N GLU A 662 1.50 4.99 26.81
CA GLU A 662 1.02 5.63 25.58
C GLU A 662 -0.27 6.42 25.78
N LEU A 663 -1.16 5.95 26.66
CA LEU A 663 -2.37 6.68 27.04
C LEU A 663 -2.08 7.88 27.97
N GLY A 664 -0.85 8.02 28.48
CA GLY A 664 -0.45 9.13 29.36
C GLY A 664 -1.04 9.04 30.77
N VAL A 665 -1.31 7.83 31.27
CA VAL A 665 -1.86 7.62 32.62
C VAL A 665 -0.80 7.92 33.67
N THR A 666 -1.16 8.71 34.68
CA THR A 666 -0.24 9.09 35.77
C THR A 666 -0.14 8.01 36.85
N ARG A 667 1.07 7.82 37.38
CA ARG A 667 1.42 6.74 38.31
C ARG A 667 2.40 7.26 39.36
N ASN A 668 2.27 6.79 40.60
CA ASN A 668 3.21 7.14 41.66
C ASN A 668 4.57 6.44 41.47
N ASN A 669 5.58 6.80 42.29
CA ASN A 669 6.94 6.21 42.22
C ASN A 669 6.97 4.68 42.37
N GLY A 670 5.96 4.08 43.01
CA GLY A 670 5.79 2.64 43.17
C GLY A 670 5.06 1.94 42.02
N GLY A 671 4.55 2.68 41.02
CA GLY A 671 3.71 2.17 39.95
C GLY A 671 2.22 2.00 40.33
N GLY A 672 1.82 2.50 41.50
CA GLY A 672 0.44 2.51 41.97
C GLY A 672 -0.34 3.75 41.52
N ILE A 673 -1.59 3.85 42.00
CA ILE A 673 -2.49 4.96 41.72
C ILE A 673 -1.93 6.24 42.38
N GLU A 674 -1.88 7.34 41.63
CA GLU A 674 -1.46 8.66 42.13
C GLU A 674 -2.65 9.51 42.59
N ASP A 675 -3.69 9.59 41.77
CA ASP A 675 -4.92 10.33 42.04
C ASP A 675 -6.11 9.35 42.14
N PRO A 676 -6.79 9.26 43.32
CA PRO A 676 -7.95 8.39 43.48
C PRO A 676 -9.16 8.81 42.64
N GLN A 677 -9.24 10.07 42.19
CA GLN A 677 -10.29 10.53 41.28
C GLN A 677 -9.99 10.15 39.82
N LYS A 678 -8.73 9.84 39.48
CA LYS A 678 -8.28 9.54 38.12
C LYS A 678 -7.40 8.28 38.10
N PRO A 679 -7.93 7.11 38.51
CA PRO A 679 -7.11 5.92 38.73
C PRO A 679 -6.51 5.32 37.45
N ILE A 680 -7.21 5.41 36.31
CA ILE A 680 -6.78 4.85 35.02
C ILE A 680 -7.00 5.79 33.82
N LEU A 681 -7.37 7.05 34.10
CA LEU A 681 -7.77 8.05 33.11
C LEU A 681 -6.56 8.46 32.25
N GLY A 682 -6.71 8.38 30.93
CA GLY A 682 -5.67 8.79 29.98
C GLY A 682 -5.62 10.31 29.75
N GLN A 683 -4.49 10.81 29.28
CA GLN A 683 -4.30 12.23 28.96
C GLN A 683 -5.19 12.67 27.78
N TYR A 684 -5.30 11.86 26.72
CA TYR A 684 -6.13 12.17 25.55
C TYR A 684 -7.62 12.28 25.90
N GLN A 685 -8.12 11.46 26.83
CA GLN A 685 -9.50 11.52 27.32
C GLN A 685 -9.79 12.81 28.09
N GLN A 686 -8.77 13.45 28.67
CA GLN A 686 -8.91 14.75 29.33
C GLN A 686 -8.99 15.91 28.32
N ASP A 687 -8.35 15.77 27.15
CA ASP A 687 -8.24 16.82 26.12
C ASP A 687 -9.39 16.80 25.10
N LEU A 688 -10.20 15.73 25.06
CA LEU A 688 -11.35 15.59 24.15
C LEU A 688 -12.51 16.54 24.53
N GLN A 689 -13.08 17.22 23.52
CA GLN A 689 -14.32 17.98 23.68
C GLN A 689 -15.46 17.05 24.09
N LEU A 690 -16.06 17.32 25.25
CA LEU A 690 -16.97 16.46 25.99
C LEU A 690 -18.43 16.39 25.45
N SER A 691 -18.74 17.09 24.36
CA SER A 691 -20.07 17.03 23.74
C SER A 691 -20.01 16.05 22.58
N PHE A 692 -20.57 14.86 22.82
CA PHE A 692 -20.72 13.83 21.80
C PHE A 692 -22.13 13.92 21.19
N PRO A 693 -22.30 13.59 19.89
CA PRO A 693 -23.63 13.38 19.34
C PRO A 693 -24.36 12.28 20.14
N ALA A 694 -25.67 12.41 20.34
CA ALA A 694 -26.48 11.43 21.09
C ALA A 694 -26.38 9.97 20.56
N ASP A 695 -25.96 9.82 19.30
CA ASP A 695 -25.80 8.52 18.63
C ASP A 695 -24.38 7.92 18.79
N ALA A 696 -23.47 8.60 19.48
CA ALA A 696 -22.08 8.17 19.65
C ALA A 696 -21.83 7.61 21.06
N PRO A 697 -21.02 6.53 21.20
CA PRO A 697 -20.59 6.04 22.50
C PRO A 697 -19.68 7.06 23.22
N SER A 698 -19.67 7.02 24.55
CA SER A 698 -18.85 7.91 25.38
C SER A 698 -17.34 7.67 25.17
N ALA A 699 -16.51 8.65 25.52
CA ALA A 699 -15.06 8.56 25.35
C ALA A 699 -14.46 7.36 26.10
N ALA A 700 -14.92 7.10 27.33
CA ALA A 700 -14.49 5.92 28.10
C ALA A 700 -14.83 4.60 27.39
N VAL A 701 -15.99 4.51 26.71
CA VAL A 701 -16.42 3.31 25.96
C VAL A 701 -15.63 3.15 24.68
N MET A 702 -15.40 4.23 23.94
CA MET A 702 -14.55 4.21 22.73
C MET A 702 -13.15 3.69 23.06
N GLU A 703 -12.55 4.18 24.14
CA GLU A 703 -11.21 3.79 24.54
C GLU A 703 -11.08 2.28 24.86
N ILE A 704 -12.12 1.66 25.43
CA ILE A 704 -12.18 0.21 25.67
C ILE A 704 -12.03 -0.59 24.37
N SER A 705 -12.60 -0.09 23.27
CA SER A 705 -12.54 -0.76 21.96
C SER A 705 -11.17 -0.63 21.28
N GLU A 706 -10.46 0.47 21.53
CA GLU A 706 -9.23 0.83 20.83
C GLU A 706 -7.96 0.25 21.48
N ASN A 707 -7.96 0.07 22.81
CA ASN A 707 -6.75 -0.32 23.55
C ASN A 707 -6.66 -1.81 23.90
N LEU A 708 -5.52 -2.19 24.49
CA LEU A 708 -5.24 -3.57 24.92
C LEU A 708 -5.75 -3.87 26.34
N ARG A 709 -6.08 -2.85 27.15
CA ARG A 709 -6.36 -2.99 28.60
C ARG A 709 -7.54 -3.92 28.85
N ALA A 710 -8.65 -3.73 28.13
CA ALA A 710 -9.84 -4.58 28.30
C ALA A 710 -9.58 -6.06 27.98
N LYS A 711 -8.75 -6.34 26.97
CA LYS A 711 -8.37 -7.71 26.58
C LYS A 711 -7.49 -8.35 27.65
N ILE A 712 -6.50 -7.60 28.16
CA ILE A 712 -5.61 -8.06 29.23
C ILE A 712 -6.40 -8.36 30.51
N TYR A 713 -7.28 -7.43 30.92
CA TYR A 713 -8.18 -7.62 32.06
C TYR A 713 -9.02 -8.89 31.92
N SER A 714 -9.65 -9.07 30.75
CA SER A 714 -10.51 -10.22 30.48
C SER A 714 -9.74 -11.54 30.53
N ILE A 715 -8.49 -11.58 30.05
CA ILE A 715 -7.63 -12.75 30.19
C ILE A 715 -7.36 -13.04 31.67
N PHE A 716 -7.05 -12.03 32.49
CA PHE A 716 -6.89 -12.20 33.94
C PHE A 716 -8.15 -12.70 34.63
N CYS A 717 -9.34 -12.30 34.19
CA CYS A 717 -10.60 -12.87 34.69
C CYS A 717 -10.70 -14.38 34.42
N LYS A 718 -10.14 -14.87 33.30
CA LYS A 718 -10.13 -16.30 32.95
C LYS A 718 -9.03 -17.08 33.66
N ILE A 719 -7.81 -16.54 33.73
CA ILE A 719 -6.68 -17.21 34.39
C ILE A 719 -6.63 -17.01 35.90
N GLY A 720 -7.47 -16.15 36.47
CA GLY A 720 -7.50 -15.83 37.90
C GLY A 720 -6.41 -14.84 38.35
N PHE A 721 -6.64 -14.22 39.51
CA PHE A 721 -5.77 -13.19 40.10
C PHE A 721 -4.89 -13.71 41.26
N GLN A 722 -5.00 -14.98 41.62
CA GLN A 722 -4.31 -15.59 42.77
C GLN A 722 -3.22 -16.56 42.31
N ASP A 723 -2.17 -16.72 43.11
CA ASP A 723 -1.07 -17.67 42.91
C ASP A 723 -0.38 -17.59 41.54
N LEU A 724 -0.22 -16.36 41.03
CA LEU A 724 0.39 -16.12 39.73
C LEU A 724 1.93 -16.22 39.82
N PRO A 725 2.57 -17.04 38.96
CA PRO A 725 3.99 -17.30 39.07
C PRO A 725 4.84 -16.13 38.56
N GLY A 726 6.00 -15.91 39.21
CA GLY A 726 7.09 -15.07 38.71
C GLY A 726 6.80 -13.56 38.62
N LEU A 727 5.82 -13.09 39.39
CA LEU A 727 5.50 -11.67 39.55
C LEU A 727 6.40 -11.02 40.60
N SER A 728 6.89 -9.81 40.31
CA SER A 728 7.57 -8.96 41.27
C SER A 728 6.58 -8.16 42.13
N THR A 729 7.04 -7.54 43.22
CA THR A 729 6.24 -6.64 44.06
C THR A 729 5.57 -5.53 43.24
N LYS A 730 6.30 -4.96 42.28
CA LYS A 730 5.75 -3.93 41.36
C LYS A 730 4.66 -4.49 40.45
N ASP A 731 4.79 -5.74 40.03
CA ASP A 731 3.77 -6.40 39.21
C ASP A 731 2.50 -6.66 40.03
N TYR A 732 2.61 -7.01 41.32
CA TYR A 732 1.45 -7.14 42.22
C TYR A 732 0.73 -5.80 42.46
N VAL A 733 1.47 -4.69 42.53
CA VAL A 733 0.89 -3.34 42.56
C VAL A 733 0.06 -3.08 41.30
N ILE A 734 0.60 -3.35 40.11
CA ILE A 734 -0.15 -3.17 38.85
C ILE A 734 -1.34 -4.14 38.77
N LEU A 735 -1.17 -5.39 39.21
CA LEU A 735 -2.23 -6.40 39.22
C LEU A 735 -3.44 -5.96 40.06
N SER A 736 -3.23 -5.26 41.18
CA SER A 736 -4.32 -4.68 41.97
C SER A 736 -5.16 -3.67 41.18
N ILE A 737 -4.53 -2.91 40.27
CA ILE A 737 -5.20 -1.96 39.36
C ILE A 737 -5.98 -2.75 38.31
N VAL A 738 -5.34 -3.72 37.66
CA VAL A 738 -5.96 -4.56 36.63
C VAL A 738 -7.20 -5.26 37.19
N ARG A 739 -7.12 -5.82 38.40
CA ARG A 739 -8.24 -6.47 39.09
C ARG A 739 -9.48 -5.58 39.23
N ARG A 740 -9.27 -4.26 39.33
CA ARG A 740 -10.32 -3.23 39.49
C ARG A 740 -10.62 -2.45 38.22
N TYR A 741 -10.07 -2.86 37.08
CA TYR A 741 -10.19 -2.13 35.82
C TYR A 741 -11.63 -1.78 35.43
N LEU A 742 -12.53 -2.76 35.47
CA LEU A 742 -13.93 -2.54 35.10
C LEU A 742 -14.63 -1.60 36.10
N ASP A 743 -14.35 -1.72 37.39
CA ASP A 743 -14.88 -0.81 38.42
C ASP A 743 -14.48 0.64 38.11
N PHE A 744 -13.21 0.86 37.73
CA PHE A 744 -12.70 2.18 37.35
C PHE A 744 -13.29 2.69 36.02
N LYS A 745 -13.43 1.84 35.00
CA LYS A 745 -14.02 2.26 33.71
C LYS A 745 -15.51 2.59 33.83
N VAL A 746 -16.27 1.83 34.60
CA VAL A 746 -17.68 2.16 34.90
C VAL A 746 -17.76 3.51 35.61
N SER A 747 -16.82 3.81 36.51
CA SER A 747 -16.76 5.10 37.21
C SER A 747 -16.48 6.27 36.26
N GLU A 748 -15.57 6.11 35.29
CA GLU A 748 -15.32 7.13 34.26
C GLU A 748 -16.56 7.44 33.42
N VAL A 749 -17.34 6.42 33.04
CA VAL A 749 -18.60 6.60 32.29
C VAL A 749 -19.62 7.41 33.10
N TRP A 750 -19.79 7.10 34.40
CA TRP A 750 -20.70 7.87 35.27
C TRP A 750 -20.24 9.32 35.45
N GLU A 751 -18.93 9.55 35.50
CA GLU A 751 -18.38 10.90 35.57
C GLU A 751 -18.60 11.66 34.25
N GLU A 752 -18.43 11.01 33.10
CA GLU A 752 -18.74 11.57 31.77
C GLU A 752 -20.21 11.98 31.68
N ILE A 753 -21.14 11.10 32.07
CA ILE A 753 -22.59 11.39 32.12
C ILE A 753 -22.87 12.59 33.03
N SER A 754 -22.27 12.60 34.23
CA SER A 754 -22.45 13.70 35.19
C SER A 754 -21.96 15.04 34.63
N ARG A 755 -20.83 15.04 33.92
CA ARG A 755 -20.26 16.24 33.28
C ARG A 755 -21.10 16.69 32.07
N GLU A 756 -21.59 15.78 31.25
CA GLU A 756 -22.44 16.06 30.09
C GLU A 756 -23.77 16.71 30.51
N LEU A 757 -24.43 16.18 31.54
CA LEU A 757 -25.65 16.78 32.09
C LEU A 757 -25.46 18.24 32.53
N VAL A 758 -24.29 18.54 33.11
CA VAL A 758 -23.95 19.92 33.51
C VAL A 758 -23.68 20.81 32.29
N LEU A 759 -23.04 20.28 31.23
CA LEU A 759 -22.78 21.03 30.00
C LEU A 759 -24.06 21.36 29.22
N ASP A 760 -25.03 20.44 29.23
CA ASP A 760 -26.33 20.60 28.57
C ASP A 760 -27.34 21.41 29.40
N ASP A 761 -26.92 21.95 30.55
CA ASP A 761 -27.76 22.69 31.51
C ASP A 761 -28.98 21.84 31.99
N VAL A 762 -28.80 20.52 32.06
CA VAL A 762 -29.81 19.56 32.52
C VAL A 762 -29.59 19.28 34.00
N ARG A 763 -30.59 19.64 34.83
CA ARG A 763 -30.59 19.34 36.26
C ARG A 763 -31.32 18.02 36.55
N PRO A 764 -30.63 16.98 37.07
CA PRO A 764 -31.28 15.74 37.52
C PRO A 764 -32.28 15.99 38.66
N VAL A 765 -33.26 15.11 38.82
CA VAL A 765 -34.14 15.13 40.01
C VAL A 765 -33.32 14.82 41.27
N SER A 766 -33.78 15.28 42.43
CA SER A 766 -33.03 15.16 43.69
C SER A 766 -32.52 13.73 43.99
N PRO A 767 -33.32 12.65 43.81
CA PRO A 767 -32.83 11.28 44.03
C PRO A 767 -31.69 10.87 43.08
N ASP A 768 -31.74 11.31 41.82
CA ASP A 768 -30.72 10.99 40.82
C ASP A 768 -29.43 11.79 41.08
N LEU A 769 -29.56 13.04 41.53
CA LEU A 769 -28.42 13.87 41.93
C LEU A 769 -27.70 13.27 43.15
N GLU A 770 -28.46 12.81 44.15
CA GLU A 770 -27.91 12.07 45.31
C GLU A 770 -27.23 10.78 44.86
N SER A 771 -27.87 10.02 43.96
CA SER A 771 -27.31 8.77 43.42
C SER A 771 -26.01 8.99 42.65
N LEU A 772 -25.91 10.03 41.81
CA LEU A 772 -24.68 10.39 41.10
C LEU A 772 -23.56 10.79 42.09
N GLY A 773 -23.90 11.50 43.17
CA GLY A 773 -22.97 11.82 44.25
C GLY A 773 -22.46 10.57 44.97
N ASP A 774 -23.37 9.67 45.34
CA ASP A 774 -23.04 8.40 46.02
C ASP A 774 -22.18 7.48 45.14
N ILE A 775 -22.45 7.45 43.82
CA ILE A 775 -21.62 6.73 42.84
C ILE A 775 -20.21 7.31 42.82
N GLY A 776 -20.06 8.64 42.78
CA GLY A 776 -18.76 9.32 42.81
C GLY A 776 -17.96 9.00 44.08
N VAL A 777 -18.61 9.03 45.25
CA VAL A 777 -17.99 8.67 46.53
C VAL A 777 -17.56 7.19 46.55
N THR A 778 -18.42 6.30 46.05
CA THR A 778 -18.14 4.85 46.00
C THR A 778 -16.98 4.55 45.06
N ALA A 779 -16.88 5.26 43.93
CA ALA A 779 -15.77 5.15 42.98
C ALA A 779 -14.45 5.58 43.63
N GLU A 780 -14.41 6.75 44.28
CA GLU A 780 -13.22 7.24 44.96
C GLU A 780 -12.80 6.32 46.11
N ASP A 781 -13.75 5.81 46.90
CA ASP A 781 -13.48 4.85 47.97
C ASP A 781 -12.92 3.52 47.44
N THR A 782 -13.34 3.09 46.26
CA THR A 782 -12.78 1.90 45.59
C THR A 782 -11.33 2.14 45.18
N ALA A 783 -11.01 3.31 44.64
CA ALA A 783 -9.64 3.70 44.32
C ALA A 783 -8.76 3.81 45.58
N ARG A 784 -9.26 4.43 46.66
CA ARG A 784 -8.55 4.51 47.95
C ARG A 784 -8.28 3.13 48.57
N LYS A 785 -9.24 2.20 48.48
CA LYS A 785 -9.04 0.80 48.93
C LYS A 785 -7.95 0.11 48.12
N ALA A 786 -7.91 0.32 46.81
CA ALA A 786 -6.83 -0.20 45.96
C ALA A 786 -5.47 0.42 46.32
N MET A 787 -5.41 1.73 46.62
CA MET A 787 -4.19 2.38 47.11
C MET A 787 -3.70 1.80 48.44
N ALA A 788 -4.60 1.56 49.39
CA ALA A 788 -4.25 0.94 50.67
C ALA A 788 -3.73 -0.51 50.50
N GLU A 789 -4.30 -1.27 49.56
CA GLU A 789 -3.79 -2.59 49.17
C GLU A 789 -2.38 -2.48 48.57
N GLN A 790 -2.14 -1.50 47.69
CA GLN A 790 -0.82 -1.25 47.08
C GLN A 790 0.25 -0.86 48.11
N GLU A 791 -0.10 0.02 49.06
CA GLU A 791 0.80 0.43 50.14
C GLU A 791 1.14 -0.76 51.05
N SER A 792 0.15 -1.58 51.41
CA SER A 792 0.36 -2.80 52.18
C SER A 792 1.30 -3.79 51.48
N ILE A 793 1.19 -3.94 50.15
CA ILE A 793 2.07 -4.80 49.35
C ILE A 793 3.52 -4.29 49.40
N LEU A 794 3.71 -2.98 49.27
CA LEU A 794 5.04 -2.35 49.31
C LEU A 794 5.67 -2.44 50.69
N GLU A 795 4.91 -2.18 51.76
CA GLU A 795 5.38 -2.29 53.14
C GLU A 795 5.80 -3.72 53.50
N GLN A 796 5.00 -4.71 53.09
CA GLN A 796 5.28 -6.12 53.37
C GLN A 796 6.61 -6.54 52.74
N HIS A 797 6.84 -6.13 51.49
CA HIS A 797 8.10 -6.38 50.80
C HIS A 797 9.29 -5.63 51.44
N GLU A 798 9.10 -4.41 51.92
CA GLU A 798 10.15 -3.69 52.65
C GLU A 798 10.52 -4.39 53.97
N LYS A 799 9.52 -4.86 54.72
CA LYS A 799 9.74 -5.68 55.94
C LYS A 799 10.47 -6.98 55.64
N GLU A 800 10.13 -7.65 54.53
CA GLU A 800 10.81 -8.86 54.07
C GLU A 800 12.27 -8.57 53.71
N ASN A 801 12.55 -7.51 52.93
CA ASN A 801 13.92 -7.11 52.59
C ASN A 801 14.75 -6.79 53.83
N ILE A 802 14.21 -6.04 54.80
CA ILE A 802 14.89 -5.73 56.06
C ILE A 802 15.16 -7.01 56.85
N SER A 803 14.22 -7.95 56.87
CA SER A 803 14.38 -9.25 57.53
C SER A 803 15.46 -10.10 56.85
N GLU A 804 15.46 -10.18 55.52
CA GLU A 804 16.49 -10.89 54.74
C GLU A 804 17.88 -10.27 54.92
N GLU A 805 17.96 -8.94 54.88
CA GLU A 805 19.18 -8.20 55.15
C GLU A 805 19.68 -8.47 56.58
N ALA A 806 18.79 -8.44 57.58
CA ALA A 806 19.12 -8.78 58.95
C ALA A 806 19.63 -10.22 59.09
N LEU A 807 18.98 -11.18 58.41
CA LEU A 807 19.42 -12.58 58.36
C LEU A 807 20.81 -12.69 57.74
N MET A 808 21.07 -12.04 56.61
CA MET A 808 22.37 -12.01 55.96
C MET A 808 23.45 -11.39 56.87
N TYR A 809 23.14 -10.29 57.56
CA TYR A 809 24.04 -9.70 58.56
C TYR A 809 24.32 -10.65 59.73
N THR A 810 23.32 -11.38 60.21
CA THR A 810 23.53 -12.39 61.26
C THR A 810 24.38 -13.55 60.78
N GLU A 811 24.20 -13.99 59.53
CA GLU A 811 25.00 -15.04 58.90
C GLU A 811 26.45 -14.59 58.74
N ILE A 812 26.70 -13.39 58.21
CA ILE A 812 28.05 -12.79 58.10
C ILE A 812 28.70 -12.66 59.48
N LYS A 813 27.95 -12.18 60.48
CA LYS A 813 28.45 -12.05 61.86
C LYS A 813 28.80 -13.41 62.46
N SER A 814 27.98 -14.44 62.20
CA SER A 814 28.25 -15.81 62.63
C SER A 814 29.51 -16.38 61.95
N HIS A 815 29.70 -16.08 60.67
CA HIS A 815 30.87 -16.50 59.90
C HIS A 815 32.15 -15.79 60.35
N CYS A 816 32.09 -14.49 60.64
CA CYS A 816 33.18 -13.73 61.25
C CYS A 816 33.53 -14.28 62.64
N LYS A 817 32.52 -14.55 63.49
CA LYS A 817 32.73 -15.15 64.81
C LYS A 817 33.34 -16.56 64.72
N HIS A 818 32.94 -17.34 63.73
CA HIS A 818 33.51 -18.66 63.47
C HIS A 818 34.97 -18.57 62.98
N ARG A 819 35.29 -17.58 62.12
CA ARG A 819 36.68 -17.28 61.73
C ARG A 819 37.54 -16.84 62.91
N GLU A 820 37.03 -15.97 63.78
CA GLU A 820 37.73 -15.56 65.01
C GLU A 820 37.98 -16.73 65.95
N LEU A 821 36.99 -17.61 66.14
CA LEU A 821 37.16 -18.80 66.96
C LEU A 821 38.18 -19.77 66.36
N LYS A 822 38.20 -19.93 65.03
CA LYS A 822 39.26 -20.67 64.34
C LYS A 822 40.63 -20.03 64.57
N ALA A 823 40.74 -18.70 64.45
CA ALA A 823 42.00 -17.97 64.69
C ALA A 823 42.47 -18.12 66.15
N LYS A 824 41.57 -17.97 67.14
CA LYS A 824 41.87 -18.18 68.56
C LYS A 824 42.24 -19.63 68.87
N SER A 825 41.58 -20.60 68.23
CA SER A 825 41.94 -22.02 68.37
C SER A 825 43.32 -22.30 67.78
N TRP A 826 43.67 -21.63 66.69
CA TRP A 826 44.98 -21.70 66.05
C TRP A 826 46.06 -21.05 66.92
N ASP A 827 45.81 -19.85 67.46
CA ASP A 827 46.72 -19.18 68.40
C ASP A 827 46.90 -19.97 69.70
N ASN A 828 45.84 -20.61 70.20
CA ASN A 828 45.90 -21.51 71.35
C ASN A 828 46.71 -22.79 71.02
N TYR A 829 46.57 -23.33 69.81
CA TYR A 829 47.37 -24.46 69.34
C TYR A 829 48.86 -24.08 69.18
N VAL A 830 49.15 -22.92 68.60
CA VAL A 830 50.50 -22.38 68.44
C VAL A 830 51.14 -22.11 69.80
N SER A 831 50.45 -21.43 70.71
CA SER A 831 50.99 -21.16 72.07
C SER A 831 51.21 -22.43 72.89
N LYS A 832 50.38 -23.48 72.71
CA LYS A 832 50.59 -24.81 73.30
C LYS A 832 51.79 -25.57 72.74
N THR A 833 52.33 -25.17 71.59
CA THR A 833 53.49 -25.84 70.96
C THR A 833 54.77 -25.02 71.01
N SER A 834 54.69 -23.70 71.19
CA SER A 834 55.85 -22.79 71.12
C SER A 834 56.13 -21.94 72.36
N ASN A 835 55.20 -21.82 73.32
CA ASN A 835 55.40 -21.02 74.55
C ASN A 835 55.72 -21.90 75.77
N TYR A 836 56.95 -21.77 76.30
CA TYR A 836 57.48 -22.59 77.39
C TYR A 836 56.72 -22.43 78.72
N GLU A 837 56.22 -21.22 79.03
CA GLU A 837 55.49 -20.97 80.28
C GLU A 837 54.09 -21.63 80.25
N VAL A 838 53.39 -21.52 79.12
CA VAL A 838 52.06 -22.12 78.90
C VAL A 838 52.13 -23.67 78.92
N LEU A 839 53.21 -24.25 78.38
CA LEU A 839 53.48 -25.70 78.47
C LEU A 839 53.67 -26.18 79.91
N LYS A 840 54.29 -25.36 80.76
CA LYS A 840 54.53 -25.65 82.18
C LYS A 840 53.21 -25.62 82.99
N GLU A 841 52.36 -24.63 82.70
CA GLU A 841 51.01 -24.47 83.27
C GLU A 841 50.10 -25.66 82.90
N ILE A 842 50.07 -26.06 81.62
CA ILE A 842 49.25 -27.19 81.16
C ILE A 842 49.77 -28.53 81.72
N LYS A 843 51.09 -28.69 81.87
CA LYS A 843 51.68 -29.85 82.54
C LYS A 843 51.28 -29.91 84.03
N ALA A 844 51.18 -28.76 84.70
CA ALA A 844 50.70 -28.67 86.08
C ALA A 844 49.19 -28.94 86.19
N GLN A 845 48.38 -28.44 85.24
CA GLN A 845 46.94 -28.72 85.17
C GLN A 845 46.63 -30.18 84.83
N ARG A 846 47.39 -30.82 83.93
CA ARG A 846 47.31 -32.29 83.69
C ARG A 846 47.68 -33.09 84.93
N LYS A 847 48.61 -32.60 85.76
CA LYS A 847 48.95 -33.21 87.06
C LYS A 847 47.81 -33.08 88.06
N LYS A 848 47.19 -31.89 88.16
CA LYS A 848 46.00 -31.64 88.99
C LYS A 848 44.77 -32.45 88.57
N SER A 849 44.54 -32.64 87.27
CA SER A 849 43.42 -33.45 86.75
C SER A 849 43.67 -34.97 86.82
N MET A 850 44.93 -35.43 86.85
CA MET A 850 45.29 -36.80 87.25
C MET A 850 45.17 -37.04 88.77
N GLU A 851 45.29 -35.98 89.58
CA GLU A 851 45.15 -36.05 91.05
C GLU A 851 43.68 -35.94 91.49
N SER A 852 42.82 -35.25 90.73
CA SER A 852 41.37 -35.16 90.98
C SER A 852 40.55 -36.33 90.41
N SER A 853 41.16 -37.24 89.64
CA SER A 853 40.53 -38.45 89.08
C SER A 853 40.79 -39.73 89.90
N LYS A 854 41.29 -39.60 91.14
CA LYS A 854 41.58 -40.71 92.06
C LYS A 854 40.68 -40.80 93.30
N LEU A 855 39.69 -39.93 93.44
CA LEU A 855 38.76 -39.90 94.58
C LEU A 855 37.36 -39.52 94.07
N GLU A 856 36.67 -40.50 93.47
CA GLU A 856 35.20 -40.63 93.31
C GLU A 856 34.97 -41.79 92.32
N ASP A 857 34.89 -43.01 92.84
CA ASP A 857 34.41 -44.22 92.16
C ASP A 857 33.09 -44.59 92.85
N GLU A 858 31.99 -44.49 92.09
CA GLU A 858 30.59 -44.94 92.32
C GLU A 858 29.61 -43.85 91.88
N ASP A 859 29.31 -43.80 90.57
CA ASP A 859 27.95 -43.93 90.03
C ASP A 859 27.89 -43.58 88.53
N LEU A 860 27.34 -44.53 87.76
CA LEU A 860 26.62 -44.39 86.48
C LEU A 860 27.20 -43.44 85.42
N ILE A 861 27.95 -44.03 84.49
CA ILE A 861 28.26 -43.51 83.15
C ILE A 861 26.97 -43.46 82.31
N PRO A 862 26.53 -42.30 81.78
CA PRO A 862 25.74 -42.27 80.56
C PRO A 862 26.71 -42.20 79.38
N GLU A 863 26.74 -43.27 78.58
CA GLU A 863 27.40 -43.29 77.28
C GLU A 863 26.81 -42.19 76.38
N GLU A 864 27.56 -41.11 76.12
CA GLU A 864 27.36 -40.32 74.90
C GLU A 864 27.84 -41.14 73.70
N ASN A 865 26.99 -42.07 73.26
CA ASN A 865 27.13 -42.72 71.97
C ASN A 865 26.91 -41.66 70.88
N PHE A 866 28.02 -41.26 70.25
CA PHE A 866 28.06 -40.51 69.00
C PHE A 866 27.46 -41.41 67.88
N VAL A 867 26.14 -41.38 67.71
CA VAL A 867 25.47 -42.07 66.60
C VAL A 867 25.29 -41.08 65.44
N GLY A 868 26.28 -41.04 64.56
CA GLY A 868 26.08 -40.56 63.19
C GLY A 868 25.32 -41.62 62.39
N ARG A 869 24.00 -41.48 62.26
CA ARG A 869 23.19 -42.36 61.41
C ARG A 869 23.15 -41.79 59.99
N VAL A 870 23.89 -42.43 59.08
CA VAL A 870 23.80 -42.23 57.63
C VAL A 870 22.48 -42.84 57.16
N ILE A 871 21.57 -42.04 56.60
CA ILE A 871 20.32 -42.51 56.01
C ILE A 871 20.40 -42.22 54.51
N ALA A 872 20.71 -43.27 53.75
CA ALA A 872 20.76 -43.39 52.29
C ALA A 872 22.04 -42.93 51.55
N VAL A 873 22.49 -43.82 50.66
CA VAL A 873 23.55 -43.66 49.66
C VAL A 873 22.91 -44.08 48.33
N GLU A 874 22.65 -43.13 47.42
CA GLU A 874 22.32 -43.48 46.04
C GLU A 874 23.62 -43.61 45.23
N ARG A 875 23.83 -44.78 44.64
CA ARG A 875 24.91 -45.04 43.68
C ARG A 875 24.34 -44.84 42.28
N THR A 876 24.84 -43.84 41.54
CA THR A 876 24.71 -43.79 40.07
C THR A 876 25.95 -44.42 39.45
N GLU A 877 25.76 -45.46 38.63
CA GLU A 877 26.83 -46.08 37.83
C GLU A 877 27.22 -45.16 36.65
N GLY A 878 28.47 -44.70 36.60
CA GLY A 878 29.06 -43.98 35.45
C GLY A 878 30.39 -43.30 35.80
N HIS A 879 31.45 -43.56 35.03
CA HIS A 879 32.87 -43.27 35.34
C HIS A 879 33.29 -41.77 35.40
N GLY A 880 34.06 -41.37 36.44
CA GLY A 880 34.88 -40.12 36.48
C GLY A 880 34.80 -39.34 37.80
N PRO A 881 35.85 -38.62 38.27
CA PRO A 881 36.18 -38.55 39.70
C PRO A 881 35.50 -37.42 40.50
N GLU A 882 34.87 -37.87 41.61
CA GLU A 882 34.84 -37.31 42.97
C GLU A 882 34.33 -35.89 43.25
N GLY A 883 33.13 -35.84 43.83
CA GLY A 883 32.61 -34.77 44.68
C GLY A 883 31.29 -35.19 45.32
N VAL A 884 31.33 -35.94 46.42
CA VAL A 884 30.13 -36.40 47.17
C VAL A 884 29.50 -35.19 47.87
N ASN A 885 28.28 -34.82 47.48
CA ASN A 885 27.49 -33.79 48.15
C ASN A 885 26.83 -34.40 49.39
N VAL A 886 27.22 -33.92 50.57
CA VAL A 886 26.62 -34.30 51.86
C VAL A 886 25.83 -33.11 52.39
N THR A 887 24.50 -33.19 52.32
CA THR A 887 23.59 -32.22 52.96
C THR A 887 23.34 -32.64 54.41
N VAL A 888 23.77 -31.79 55.35
CA VAL A 888 23.54 -31.96 56.80
C VAL A 888 22.48 -30.95 57.23
N ALA A 889 21.27 -31.41 57.54
CA ALA A 889 20.24 -30.56 58.13
C ALA A 889 20.31 -30.62 59.67
N ARG A 890 20.42 -29.45 60.32
CA ARG A 890 20.25 -29.27 61.78
C ARG A 890 18.80 -28.88 62.05
N THR A 891 18.03 -29.77 62.67
CA THR A 891 16.73 -29.43 63.27
C THR A 891 16.84 -29.33 64.79
N SER A 892 16.55 -28.14 65.30
CA SER A 892 16.38 -27.84 66.73
C SER A 892 14.96 -28.22 67.15
N MET A 893 14.81 -29.26 67.98
CA MET A 893 13.55 -29.57 68.65
C MET A 893 13.44 -28.77 69.94
N LYS A 894 12.63 -27.69 69.93
CA LYS A 894 11.94 -27.13 71.09
C LYS A 894 10.85 -26.18 70.59
N GLY A 895 9.61 -26.65 70.61
CA GLY A 895 8.45 -25.91 70.14
C GLY A 895 7.26 -26.80 69.82
N ALA A 896 7.03 -27.83 70.63
CA ALA A 896 5.84 -28.67 70.57
C ALA A 896 5.28 -28.73 71.99
N ASP A 897 4.61 -27.64 72.37
CA ASP A 897 3.64 -27.54 73.47
C ASP A 897 3.25 -26.07 73.57
N ILE A 898 2.24 -25.67 72.80
CA ILE A 898 1.24 -24.59 73.01
C ILE A 898 0.35 -24.60 71.76
N GLU A 899 -0.45 -25.66 71.58
CA GLU A 899 -1.56 -25.66 70.61
C GLU A 899 -2.63 -26.70 71.01
N LEU A 900 -2.95 -26.77 72.31
CA LEU A 900 -3.98 -27.68 72.82
C LEU A 900 -4.90 -27.04 73.87
N LYS A 901 -5.05 -25.71 73.84
CA LYS A 901 -5.97 -24.97 74.73
C LYS A 901 -6.71 -23.79 74.09
N ARG A 902 -6.92 -23.76 72.77
CA ARG A 902 -7.72 -22.70 72.11
C ARG A 902 -8.71 -23.16 71.03
N GLN A 903 -9.14 -24.42 71.05
CA GLN A 903 -10.30 -24.92 70.27
C GLN A 903 -11.34 -25.61 71.17
N GLN A 904 -11.80 -24.89 72.18
CA GLN A 904 -13.13 -25.09 72.80
C GLN A 904 -13.70 -23.71 73.10
N MET A 905 -14.14 -23.00 72.06
CA MET A 905 -15.26 -22.05 72.04
C MET A 905 -15.39 -21.56 70.60
N LEU A 906 -16.63 -21.63 70.08
CA LEU A 906 -17.09 -21.30 68.72
C LEU A 906 -17.11 -22.48 67.74
N THR A 907 -18.04 -23.40 67.98
CA THR A 907 -19.03 -23.77 66.96
C THR A 907 -20.08 -22.66 66.85
#